data_AF-A0A1Y1UWQ0-F1
#
_entry.id   AF-A0A1Y1UWQ0-F1
#
_cell.length_a   1.000
_cell.length_b   1.000
_cell.length_c   1.000
_cell.angle_alpha   90.00
_cell.angle_beta   90.00
_cell.angle_gamma   90.00
#
_symmetry.space_group_name_H-M   'P 1'
#
loop_
_entity.id
_entity.type
_entity.pdbx_description
1 polymer ?
#
loop_
_entity_poly.entity_id
_entity_poly.type
_entity_poly.pdbx_seq_one_letter_code
_entity_poly.pdbx_strand_id
1 'polypeptide(L)'
;MDIFIMAKHIKISVYRGILFLIVYLFSFVNAGIEILPCPEKINITNVNCLDESDAIADSYCLKGSYIYSLRQDGSSICYNKFNNMGNNIIKLNENSIEFLNFNSISISENDISNIAIISCNTNKSVTCLQTSGIIKDKDSKFYGISKNNSIPNYEMNISNTSCISNVGNLITFNETVRLCLSESIHIPLANFEENDAYYIMDNINNTKSPFFNNDISDEKILIKSFPNYFINSVKVFDNVYVDYNTYIITKNVYKGIFLDKCFNCIYGICSGQKTIETNSYLFKYDLKSSVTYGYIYTLTNVNNGTVISEIPMEPSVRAFIINEYFDYNNYTLMYTDSYNYNVGVMIKDEQFMDKSLNESILYRTNLFYCHSGICSTTQGFIKYLDSVSNTIMISSCDSMCKPITNVYNSCNTQYSVYYDIGLEKFFYCSKPIHKNEILPIDLTTKDKPLSFLVEYGNSSVDTEPTFFLLLTDKNGNCIGYSNTNNSGLLFDSNNDGKNEFLKCNNRYSGSGIENEIIQCTHKDNFNGYIINALGKNNEVIFCQNNQCKITSVQNGYFLGEIGSLNERVLIKCRNTQCSNEKQIESDETNICYGINGQVVLSTNNKARYCNEGNAIKLQNNDNYFTLMNVNARKTYPLIEPGNDVIILKVSKYSVTQLITTDSGNKKKFYLY
;
A
#
# COMPACT_ATOMS: atom_id res chain seq x y z
N MET A 1 35.26 10.72 -76.63
CA MET A 1 34.61 11.64 -75.67
C MET A 1 33.98 10.87 -74.50
N ASP A 2 33.62 9.60 -74.68
CA ASP A 2 32.97 8.78 -73.64
C ASP A 2 33.88 8.30 -72.51
N ILE A 3 35.18 8.14 -72.74
CA ILE A 3 36.15 7.76 -71.67
C ILE A 3 36.34 8.89 -70.63
N PHE A 4 36.15 10.16 -71.04
CA PHE A 4 36.28 11.30 -70.12
C PHE A 4 35.05 11.48 -69.21
N ILE A 5 33.88 11.00 -69.64
CA ILE A 5 32.63 11.03 -68.85
C ILE A 5 32.65 9.91 -67.80
N MET A 6 33.21 8.73 -68.13
CA MET A 6 33.31 7.59 -67.21
C MET A 6 34.28 7.86 -66.04
N ALA A 7 35.42 8.52 -66.31
CA ALA A 7 36.38 8.89 -65.26
C ALA A 7 35.83 9.95 -64.28
N LYS A 8 34.92 10.82 -64.74
CA LYS A 8 34.25 11.83 -63.90
C LYS A 8 33.19 11.19 -62.98
N HIS A 9 32.49 10.15 -63.43
CA HIS A 9 31.53 9.40 -62.61
C HIS A 9 32.21 8.53 -61.54
N ILE A 10 33.36 7.91 -61.83
CA ILE A 10 34.11 7.11 -60.85
C ILE A 10 34.65 8.01 -59.72
N LYS A 11 35.18 9.20 -60.04
CA LYS A 11 35.61 10.15 -59.00
C LYS A 11 34.46 10.58 -58.08
N ILE A 12 33.28 10.88 -58.62
CA ILE A 12 32.12 11.28 -57.79
C ILE A 12 31.64 10.13 -56.89
N SER A 13 31.70 8.89 -57.38
CA SER A 13 31.31 7.71 -56.59
C SER A 13 32.28 7.43 -55.44
N VAL A 14 33.60 7.56 -55.67
CA VAL A 14 34.62 7.39 -54.62
C VAL A 14 34.54 8.51 -53.58
N TYR A 15 34.33 9.76 -54.00
CA TYR A 15 34.13 10.87 -53.06
C TYR A 15 32.85 10.71 -52.22
N ARG A 16 31.76 10.21 -52.81
CA ARG A 16 30.55 9.88 -52.04
C ARG A 16 30.81 8.71 -51.09
N GLY A 17 31.51 7.67 -51.51
CA GLY A 17 31.90 6.54 -50.65
C GLY A 17 32.76 6.96 -49.46
N ILE A 18 33.78 7.79 -49.68
CA ILE A 18 34.63 8.34 -48.63
C ILE A 18 33.84 9.28 -47.71
N LEU A 19 32.97 10.13 -48.25
CA LEU A 19 32.12 11.01 -47.43
C LEU A 19 31.12 10.20 -46.58
N PHE A 20 30.52 9.14 -47.14
CA PHE A 20 29.67 8.23 -46.38
C PHE A 20 30.46 7.47 -45.31
N LEU A 21 31.68 7.01 -45.61
CA LEU A 21 32.56 6.36 -44.64
C LEU A 21 32.97 7.32 -43.52
N ILE A 22 33.30 8.57 -43.85
CA ILE A 22 33.66 9.61 -42.88
C ILE A 22 32.44 9.96 -42.01
N VAL A 23 31.26 10.18 -42.59
CA VAL A 23 30.01 10.43 -41.84
C VAL A 23 29.64 9.22 -40.97
N TYR A 24 29.82 8.00 -41.48
CA TYR A 24 29.59 6.77 -40.74
C TYR A 24 30.57 6.60 -39.57
N LEU A 25 31.86 6.89 -39.79
CA LEU A 25 32.88 6.90 -38.73
C LEU A 25 32.61 8.00 -37.69
N PHE A 26 32.16 9.19 -38.11
CA PHE A 26 31.74 10.26 -37.19
C PHE A 26 30.47 9.90 -36.41
N SER A 27 29.57 9.08 -36.94
CA SER A 27 28.43 8.59 -36.17
C SER A 27 28.82 7.60 -35.06
N PHE A 28 29.97 6.93 -35.14
CA PHE A 28 30.49 6.11 -34.02
C PHE A 28 31.13 6.96 -32.93
N VAL A 29 31.60 8.18 -33.23
CA VAL A 29 32.26 9.05 -32.24
C VAL A 29 31.31 9.50 -31.13
N ASN A 30 30.00 9.40 -31.35
CA ASN A 30 29.00 9.83 -30.37
C ASN A 30 28.22 8.69 -29.71
N ALA A 31 28.55 7.42 -29.97
CA ALA A 31 27.83 6.30 -29.36
C ALA A 31 27.91 6.38 -27.81
N GLY A 32 26.81 6.06 -27.13
CA GLY A 32 26.82 5.92 -25.67
C GLY A 32 27.71 4.75 -25.25
N ILE A 33 28.19 4.76 -24.01
CA ILE A 33 28.86 3.57 -23.46
C ILE A 33 27.81 2.54 -23.04
N GLU A 34 28.08 1.27 -23.36
CA GLU A 34 27.33 0.13 -22.85
C GLU A 34 28.28 -0.78 -22.04
N ILE A 35 27.93 -1.01 -20.78
CA ILE A 35 28.64 -1.81 -19.80
C ILE A 35 27.82 -3.08 -19.57
N LEU A 36 28.24 -4.16 -20.22
CA LEU A 36 27.51 -5.42 -20.22
C LEU A 36 27.73 -6.22 -18.91
N PRO A 37 26.85 -7.17 -18.58
CA PRO A 37 27.15 -8.17 -17.56
C PRO A 37 28.44 -8.94 -17.91
N CYS A 38 29.29 -9.16 -16.91
CA CYS A 38 30.53 -9.89 -17.10
C CYS A 38 30.29 -11.36 -17.47
N PRO A 39 31.14 -11.97 -18.32
CA PRO A 39 31.10 -13.40 -18.60
C PRO A 39 31.14 -14.26 -17.33
N GLU A 40 30.38 -15.36 -17.31
CA GLU A 40 30.28 -16.26 -16.15
C GLU A 40 31.64 -16.76 -15.65
N LYS A 41 32.60 -16.97 -16.57
CA LYS A 41 33.94 -17.53 -16.33
C LYS A 41 34.87 -16.65 -15.48
N ILE A 42 34.55 -15.39 -15.21
CA ILE A 42 35.39 -14.52 -14.37
C ILE A 42 35.31 -15.00 -12.91
N ASN A 43 36.39 -15.60 -12.41
CA ASN A 43 36.45 -16.13 -11.04
C ASN A 43 36.59 -14.97 -10.02
N ILE A 44 35.65 -14.85 -9.09
CA ILE A 44 35.53 -13.70 -8.15
C ILE A 44 36.24 -13.97 -6.81
N THR A 45 36.86 -15.15 -6.62
CA THR A 45 37.44 -15.51 -5.33
C THR A 45 38.62 -14.61 -4.96
N ASN A 46 38.45 -13.74 -3.94
CA ASN A 46 39.47 -12.86 -3.33
C ASN A 46 40.06 -11.76 -4.23
N VAL A 47 39.22 -10.99 -4.91
CA VAL A 47 39.71 -9.86 -5.71
C VAL A 47 39.81 -8.60 -4.85
N ASN A 48 41.03 -8.25 -4.44
CA ASN A 48 41.36 -6.86 -4.11
C ASN A 48 41.40 -6.11 -5.45
N CYS A 49 40.44 -5.22 -5.69
CA CYS A 49 40.47 -4.37 -6.88
C CYS A 49 41.70 -3.47 -6.78
N LEU A 50 42.47 -3.36 -7.86
CA LEU A 50 43.71 -2.58 -7.87
C LEU A 50 43.34 -1.10 -7.87
N ASP A 51 43.86 -0.33 -6.91
CA ASP A 51 43.53 1.10 -6.78
C ASP A 51 44.02 1.92 -7.99
N GLU A 52 45.09 1.49 -8.67
CA GLU A 52 45.61 2.15 -9.87
C GLU A 52 46.29 1.12 -10.78
N SER A 53 45.80 0.94 -12.00
CA SER A 53 46.52 0.19 -13.04
C SER A 53 46.55 1.00 -14.32
N ASP A 54 47.76 1.23 -14.87
CA ASP A 54 48.00 1.91 -16.16
C ASP A 54 47.50 1.12 -17.38
N ALA A 55 46.53 0.23 -17.19
CA ALA A 55 46.06 -0.67 -18.21
C ALA A 55 44.94 -0.04 -19.02
N ILE A 56 45.18 0.08 -20.32
CA ILE A 56 44.17 0.49 -21.30
C ILE A 56 43.06 -0.56 -21.31
N ALA A 57 41.83 -0.15 -21.03
CA ALA A 57 40.65 -1.01 -21.09
C ALA A 57 40.03 -0.95 -22.49
N ASP A 58 39.71 -2.11 -23.07
CA ASP A 58 38.98 -2.16 -24.35
C ASP A 58 37.47 -2.09 -24.14
N SER A 59 36.98 -2.65 -23.04
CA SER A 59 35.58 -2.56 -22.62
C SER A 59 35.45 -2.75 -21.11
N TYR A 60 34.25 -2.51 -20.58
CA TYR A 60 33.93 -2.69 -19.17
C TYR A 60 32.77 -3.67 -18.99
N CYS A 61 32.74 -4.38 -17.87
CA CYS A 61 31.61 -5.23 -17.51
C CYS A 61 31.29 -5.17 -16.01
N LEU A 62 30.05 -5.51 -15.64
CA LEU A 62 29.58 -5.55 -14.25
C LEU A 62 29.37 -6.99 -13.76
N LYS A 63 29.85 -7.31 -12.54
CA LYS A 63 29.54 -8.56 -11.83
C LYS A 63 29.28 -8.30 -10.36
N GLY A 64 28.04 -8.48 -9.91
CA GLY A 64 27.64 -8.14 -8.55
C GLY A 64 27.81 -6.66 -8.27
N SER A 65 28.67 -6.30 -7.32
CA SER A 65 29.02 -4.90 -6.98
C SER A 65 30.35 -4.44 -7.58
N TYR A 66 30.90 -5.16 -8.54
CA TYR A 66 32.23 -4.88 -9.09
C TYR A 66 32.14 -4.50 -10.56
N ILE A 67 32.97 -3.53 -10.96
CA ILE A 67 33.23 -3.19 -12.36
C ILE A 67 34.61 -3.71 -12.75
N TYR A 68 34.67 -4.40 -13.89
CA TYR A 68 35.89 -4.97 -14.44
C TYR A 68 36.23 -4.29 -15.76
N SER A 69 37.51 -4.05 -16.01
CA SER A 69 38.02 -3.76 -17.34
C SER A 69 38.35 -5.06 -18.06
N LEU A 70 37.90 -5.21 -19.30
CA LEU A 70 38.23 -6.31 -20.20
C LEU A 70 39.27 -5.85 -21.20
N ARG A 71 40.33 -6.65 -21.36
CA ARG A 71 41.43 -6.38 -22.30
C ARG A 71 41.30 -7.25 -23.56
N GLN A 72 41.99 -6.86 -24.62
CA GLN A 72 42.10 -7.56 -25.90
C GLN A 72 42.65 -8.99 -25.77
N ASP A 73 43.52 -9.22 -24.77
CA ASP A 73 44.06 -10.55 -24.46
C ASP A 73 43.06 -11.46 -23.73
N GLY A 74 41.84 -10.97 -23.46
CA GLY A 74 40.78 -11.67 -22.75
C GLY A 74 40.95 -11.67 -21.23
N SER A 75 41.99 -11.05 -20.69
CA SER A 75 42.15 -10.86 -19.25
C SER A 75 41.19 -9.80 -18.71
N SER A 76 40.79 -9.97 -17.46
CA SER A 76 39.87 -9.07 -16.75
C SER A 76 40.52 -8.61 -15.45
N ILE A 77 40.43 -7.31 -15.17
CA ILE A 77 40.91 -6.73 -13.90
C ILE A 77 39.74 -6.10 -13.19
N CYS A 78 39.57 -6.40 -11.89
CA CYS A 78 38.61 -5.64 -11.09
C CYS A 78 39.16 -4.23 -10.91
N TYR A 79 38.40 -3.26 -11.38
CA TYR A 79 38.75 -1.85 -11.29
C TYR A 79 38.23 -1.26 -9.98
N ASN A 80 36.95 -1.47 -9.65
CA ASN A 80 36.38 -0.92 -8.43
C ASN A 80 35.21 -1.78 -7.91
N LYS A 81 34.91 -1.60 -6.62
CA LYS A 81 33.73 -2.10 -5.94
C LYS A 81 32.81 -0.93 -5.58
N PHE A 82 31.57 -0.98 -6.04
CA PHE A 82 30.51 -0.06 -5.61
C PHE A 82 30.19 -0.32 -4.13
N ASN A 83 30.81 0.47 -3.24
CA ASN A 83 30.63 0.37 -1.79
C ASN A 83 29.30 1.03 -1.33
N ASN A 84 28.81 2.01 -2.09
CA ASN A 84 27.59 2.73 -1.76
C ASN A 84 26.38 2.08 -2.44
N MET A 85 25.34 1.86 -1.64
CA MET A 85 24.02 1.49 -2.14
C MET A 85 23.41 2.65 -2.92
N GLY A 86 22.72 2.37 -4.02
CA GLY A 86 22.04 3.37 -4.83
C GLY A 86 22.71 3.65 -6.16
N ASN A 87 22.60 4.90 -6.61
CA ASN A 87 23.02 5.32 -7.94
C ASN A 87 24.41 5.94 -7.89
N ASN A 88 25.24 5.64 -8.88
CA ASN A 88 26.58 6.17 -9.04
C ASN A 88 26.70 6.69 -10.48
N ILE A 89 27.22 7.90 -10.66
CA ILE A 89 27.65 8.36 -11.97
C ILE A 89 29.13 8.08 -12.08
N ILE A 90 29.53 7.40 -13.14
CA ILE A 90 30.93 7.16 -13.44
C ILE A 90 31.30 7.79 -14.76
N LYS A 91 32.53 8.30 -14.86
CA LYS A 91 33.17 8.68 -16.10
C LYS A 91 34.27 7.68 -16.39
N LEU A 92 34.22 7.09 -17.58
CA LEU A 92 35.16 6.10 -18.06
C LEU A 92 36.20 6.80 -18.94
N ASN A 93 37.42 6.93 -18.42
CA ASN A 93 38.58 7.32 -19.19
C ASN A 93 39.30 6.06 -19.67
N GLU A 94 40.12 6.16 -20.71
CA GLU A 94 40.87 5.02 -21.29
C GLU A 94 41.59 4.17 -20.22
N ASN A 95 42.09 4.83 -19.16
CA ASN A 95 42.85 4.19 -18.08
C ASN A 95 42.21 4.36 -16.69
N SER A 96 41.07 5.05 -16.56
CA SER A 96 40.48 5.29 -15.24
C SER A 96 38.97 5.40 -15.14
N ILE A 97 38.45 5.06 -13.96
CA ILE A 97 37.03 5.24 -13.61
C ILE A 97 36.95 6.33 -12.55
N GLU A 98 36.38 7.48 -12.92
CA GLU A 98 36.12 8.58 -12.01
C GLU A 98 34.67 8.53 -11.51
N PHE A 99 34.47 8.59 -10.20
CA PHE A 99 33.14 8.65 -9.59
C PHE A 99 32.71 10.10 -9.44
N LEU A 100 31.64 10.48 -10.13
CA LEU A 100 31.14 11.84 -10.14
C LEU A 100 30.06 12.02 -9.05
N ASN A 101 30.17 13.10 -8.28
CA ASN A 101 29.19 13.46 -7.25
C ASN A 101 28.00 14.21 -7.87
N PHE A 102 26.79 13.66 -7.75
CA PHE A 102 25.54 14.25 -8.24
C PHE A 102 25.31 15.71 -7.81
N ASN A 103 25.83 16.14 -6.67
CA ASN A 103 25.59 17.49 -6.14
C ASN A 103 26.56 18.55 -6.70
N SER A 104 27.66 18.13 -7.33
CA SER A 104 28.72 19.04 -7.79
C SER A 104 29.24 18.67 -9.18
N ILE A 105 28.53 17.82 -9.91
CA ILE A 105 28.97 17.33 -11.22
C ILE A 105 29.04 18.49 -12.21
N SER A 106 30.11 18.49 -13.00
CA SER A 106 30.32 19.38 -14.14
C SER A 106 30.62 18.47 -15.32
N ILE A 107 29.80 18.50 -16.37
CA ILE A 107 29.96 17.63 -17.53
C ILE A 107 30.44 18.49 -18.69
N SER A 108 31.65 18.23 -19.19
CA SER A 108 32.10 18.85 -20.44
C SER A 108 31.52 18.09 -21.64
N GLU A 109 31.34 18.78 -22.77
CA GLU A 109 30.85 18.14 -24.00
C GLU A 109 31.71 16.96 -24.44
N ASN A 110 33.02 16.99 -24.17
CA ASN A 110 33.95 15.91 -24.52
C ASN A 110 33.83 14.69 -23.58
N ASP A 111 33.30 14.89 -22.38
CA ASP A 111 33.18 13.82 -21.39
C ASP A 111 31.87 13.05 -21.51
N ILE A 112 30.88 13.64 -22.20
CA ILE A 112 29.49 13.14 -22.16
C ILE A 112 29.35 11.72 -22.69
N SER A 113 30.07 11.38 -23.76
CA SER A 113 30.07 10.03 -24.34
C SER A 113 30.60 9.00 -23.36
N ASN A 114 31.43 9.43 -22.40
CA ASN A 114 32.14 8.59 -21.47
C ASN A 114 31.44 8.40 -20.11
N ILE A 115 30.25 8.99 -19.96
CA ILE A 115 29.48 8.91 -18.72
C ILE A 115 28.52 7.73 -18.74
N ALA A 116 28.48 6.98 -17.63
CA ALA A 116 27.50 5.94 -17.39
C ALA A 116 26.85 6.12 -16.00
N ILE A 117 25.60 5.67 -15.87
CA ILE A 117 24.92 5.62 -14.57
C ILE A 117 24.81 4.16 -14.14
N ILE A 118 25.38 3.85 -12.98
CA ILE A 118 25.33 2.52 -12.36
C ILE A 118 24.39 2.55 -11.17
N SER A 119 23.38 1.70 -11.17
CA SER A 119 22.44 1.56 -10.06
C SER A 119 22.61 0.20 -9.38
N CYS A 120 22.75 0.20 -8.06
CA CYS A 120 23.02 -0.98 -7.25
C CYS A 120 21.84 -1.28 -6.29
N ASN A 121 21.32 -2.51 -6.34
CA ASN A 121 20.23 -3.02 -5.50
C ASN A 121 20.75 -4.03 -4.47
N THR A 122 20.19 -4.08 -3.26
CA THR A 122 20.71 -4.85 -2.11
C THR A 122 19.78 -5.93 -1.56
N ASN A 123 18.62 -6.19 -2.17
CA ASN A 123 17.59 -7.00 -1.52
C ASN A 123 18.01 -8.44 -1.11
N LYS A 124 19.06 -9.05 -1.70
CA LYS A 124 19.64 -10.35 -1.28
C LYS A 124 21.14 -10.50 -1.56
N SER A 125 21.61 -9.89 -2.65
CA SER A 125 23.03 -9.74 -3.01
C SER A 125 23.18 -8.39 -3.71
N VAL A 126 24.30 -7.69 -3.52
CA VAL A 126 24.51 -6.41 -4.20
C VAL A 126 24.68 -6.67 -5.69
N THR A 127 23.67 -6.33 -6.47
CA THR A 127 23.70 -6.39 -7.94
C THR A 127 23.64 -4.98 -8.49
N CYS A 128 24.66 -4.62 -9.27
CA CYS A 128 24.77 -3.35 -9.96
C CYS A 128 24.51 -3.57 -11.45
N LEU A 129 23.74 -2.66 -12.05
CA LEU A 129 23.42 -2.63 -13.47
C LEU A 129 23.60 -1.21 -13.99
N GLN A 130 24.04 -1.08 -15.24
CA GLN A 130 23.94 0.20 -15.94
C GLN A 130 22.47 0.52 -16.18
N THR A 131 22.11 1.79 -16.04
CA THR A 131 20.77 2.29 -16.31
C THR A 131 20.82 3.63 -17.03
N SER A 132 19.66 4.06 -17.53
CA SER A 132 19.48 5.34 -18.19
C SER A 132 19.01 6.42 -17.22
N GLY A 133 19.28 7.67 -17.55
CA GLY A 133 18.84 8.80 -16.75
C GLY A 133 18.99 10.15 -17.43
N ILE A 134 18.54 11.18 -16.74
CA ILE A 134 18.75 12.58 -17.09
C ILE A 134 19.42 13.24 -15.90
N ILE A 135 20.58 13.85 -16.09
CA ILE A 135 21.37 14.49 -15.03
C ILE A 135 21.35 16.00 -15.23
N LYS A 136 21.12 16.75 -14.15
CA LYS A 136 21.33 18.19 -14.06
C LYS A 136 22.71 18.44 -13.48
N ASP A 137 23.53 19.22 -14.17
CA ASP A 137 24.86 19.60 -13.67
C ASP A 137 24.81 20.87 -12.79
N LYS A 138 25.97 21.26 -12.26
CA LYS A 138 26.12 22.45 -11.41
C LYS A 138 25.77 23.77 -12.13
N ASP A 139 25.88 23.80 -13.46
CA ASP A 139 25.60 24.96 -14.31
C ASP A 139 24.14 24.96 -14.79
N SER A 140 23.30 24.07 -14.23
CA SER A 140 21.90 23.85 -14.58
C SER A 140 21.64 23.42 -16.02
N LYS A 141 22.66 22.84 -16.67
CA LYS A 141 22.49 22.11 -17.93
C LYS A 141 22.00 20.69 -17.65
N PHE A 142 21.35 20.10 -18.65
CA PHE A 142 20.77 18.76 -18.53
C PHE A 142 21.34 17.83 -19.60
N TYR A 143 21.61 16.59 -19.18
CA TYR A 143 22.28 15.59 -20.00
C TYR A 143 21.50 14.28 -19.97
N GLY A 144 21.12 13.78 -21.15
CA GLY A 144 20.53 12.46 -21.30
C GLY A 144 21.62 11.40 -21.37
N ILE A 145 21.63 10.46 -20.42
CA ILE A 145 22.57 9.34 -20.37
C ILE A 145 21.82 8.05 -20.71
N SER A 146 22.22 7.39 -21.80
CA SER A 146 21.64 6.13 -22.26
C SER A 146 22.34 4.94 -21.60
N LYS A 147 21.60 3.83 -21.48
CA LYS A 147 22.16 2.52 -21.09
C LYS A 147 22.73 1.72 -22.28
N ASN A 148 22.35 2.06 -23.51
CA ASN A 148 22.75 1.34 -24.72
C ASN A 148 23.68 2.21 -25.59
N ASN A 149 24.50 1.55 -26.40
CA ASN A 149 25.41 2.23 -27.32
C ASN A 149 24.71 2.83 -28.55
N SER A 150 23.47 2.42 -28.82
CA SER A 150 22.71 2.82 -30.00
C SER A 150 22.14 4.22 -29.89
N ILE A 151 21.95 4.72 -28.66
CA ILE A 151 21.50 6.07 -28.36
C ILE A 151 22.69 6.82 -27.74
N PRO A 152 23.16 7.91 -28.37
CA PRO A 152 24.26 8.70 -27.83
C PRO A 152 23.86 9.35 -26.49
N ASN A 153 24.83 9.60 -25.62
CA ASN A 153 24.62 10.57 -24.55
C ASN A 153 24.61 11.98 -25.17
N TYR A 154 23.76 12.89 -24.69
CA TYR A 154 23.61 14.22 -25.30
C TYR A 154 23.19 15.32 -24.31
N GLU A 155 23.63 16.55 -24.57
CA GLU A 155 23.10 17.75 -23.88
C GLU A 155 21.68 18.02 -24.37
N MET A 156 20.72 18.07 -23.44
CA MET A 156 19.30 18.18 -23.74
C MET A 156 18.90 19.63 -24.04
N ASN A 157 18.23 19.85 -25.17
CA ASN A 157 17.64 21.15 -25.49
C ASN A 157 16.23 21.27 -24.87
N ILE A 158 16.09 22.13 -23.86
CA ILE A 158 14.84 22.33 -23.11
C ILE A 158 14.05 23.51 -23.69
N SER A 159 13.65 23.40 -24.95
CA SER A 159 12.80 24.40 -25.62
C SER A 159 11.33 24.01 -25.67
N ASN A 160 11.00 22.74 -25.43
CA ASN A 160 9.62 22.25 -25.46
C ASN A 160 8.83 22.71 -24.23
N THR A 161 7.56 23.03 -24.44
CA THR A 161 6.63 23.47 -23.37
C THR A 161 5.50 22.47 -23.12
N SER A 162 5.47 21.35 -23.84
CA SER A 162 4.41 20.34 -23.78
C SER A 162 4.97 18.91 -23.88
N CYS A 163 4.27 17.97 -23.25
CA CYS A 163 4.62 16.56 -23.26
C CYS A 163 4.05 15.76 -24.45
N ILE A 164 3.19 16.38 -25.26
CA ILE A 164 2.61 15.72 -26.45
C ILE A 164 3.75 15.28 -27.37
N SER A 165 3.81 13.96 -27.66
CA SER A 165 4.91 13.34 -28.42
C SER A 165 6.33 13.53 -27.85
N ASN A 166 6.45 13.91 -26.57
CA ASN A 166 7.73 14.22 -25.92
C ASN A 166 7.92 13.43 -24.60
N VAL A 167 7.25 12.29 -24.45
CA VAL A 167 7.39 11.38 -23.30
C VAL A 167 8.85 10.93 -23.14
N GLY A 168 9.34 10.93 -21.90
CA GLY A 168 10.73 10.61 -21.56
C GLY A 168 11.73 11.75 -21.78
N ASN A 169 11.27 12.93 -22.17
CA ASN A 169 12.11 14.12 -22.34
C ASN A 169 11.71 15.25 -21.37
N LEU A 170 12.49 16.33 -21.38
CA LEU A 170 12.27 17.50 -20.54
C LEU A 170 11.41 18.56 -21.25
N ILE A 171 10.65 19.29 -20.45
CA ILE A 171 9.91 20.48 -20.86
C ILE A 171 10.13 21.62 -19.86
N THR A 172 9.90 22.85 -20.31
CA THR A 172 9.78 24.02 -19.44
C THR A 172 8.31 24.34 -19.21
N PHE A 173 7.85 24.23 -17.96
CA PHE A 173 6.48 24.53 -17.56
C PHE A 173 6.49 25.41 -16.31
N ASN A 174 5.85 26.58 -16.39
CA ASN A 174 5.87 27.60 -15.33
C ASN A 174 7.28 27.86 -14.78
N GLU A 175 8.23 28.13 -15.69
CA GLU A 175 9.65 28.43 -15.35
C GLU A 175 10.40 27.27 -14.67
N THR A 176 9.79 26.08 -14.56
CA THR A 176 10.41 24.89 -13.99
C THR A 176 10.65 23.83 -15.06
N VAL A 177 11.80 23.17 -15.00
CA VAL A 177 12.12 22.02 -15.86
C VAL A 177 11.44 20.77 -15.30
N ARG A 178 10.74 20.03 -16.16
CA ARG A 178 9.97 18.84 -15.78
C ARG A 178 10.19 17.69 -16.76
N LEU A 179 10.17 16.46 -16.27
CA LEU A 179 10.19 15.24 -17.07
C LEU A 179 8.76 14.85 -17.45
N CYS A 180 8.53 14.58 -18.73
CA CYS A 180 7.26 14.04 -19.22
C CYS A 180 7.15 12.53 -18.97
N LEU A 181 6.19 12.12 -18.14
CA LEU A 181 5.88 10.72 -17.86
C LEU A 181 4.83 10.15 -18.82
N SER A 182 3.93 11.00 -19.33
CA SER A 182 2.96 10.70 -20.38
C SER A 182 2.73 11.95 -21.22
N GLU A 183 1.81 11.91 -22.19
CA GLU A 183 1.48 13.10 -22.98
C GLU A 183 0.83 14.24 -22.16
N SER A 184 0.27 13.91 -21.00
CA SER A 184 -0.45 14.85 -20.13
C SER A 184 0.17 15.01 -18.73
N ILE A 185 1.06 14.10 -18.33
CA ILE A 185 1.63 14.09 -16.97
C ILE A 185 3.13 14.35 -17.03
N HIS A 186 3.58 15.25 -16.17
CA HIS A 186 4.98 15.60 -16.00
C HIS A 186 5.32 15.80 -14.52
N ILE A 187 6.59 15.59 -14.16
CA ILE A 187 7.08 15.74 -12.79
C ILE A 187 8.31 16.65 -12.74
N PRO A 188 8.44 17.51 -11.72
CA PRO A 188 9.69 18.24 -11.50
C PRO A 188 10.78 17.32 -10.92
N LEU A 189 12.00 17.84 -10.86
CA LEU A 189 13.03 17.27 -9.99
C LEU A 189 12.53 17.29 -8.54
N ALA A 190 12.78 16.22 -7.78
CA ALA A 190 12.31 16.12 -6.41
C ALA A 190 13.04 17.11 -5.49
N ASN A 191 12.36 17.65 -4.48
CA ASN A 191 13.04 18.41 -3.43
C ASN A 191 13.62 17.43 -2.39
N PHE A 192 14.74 17.77 -1.74
CA PHE A 192 15.40 16.91 -0.72
C PHE A 192 14.48 16.50 0.44
N GLU A 193 13.39 17.24 0.67
CA GLU A 193 12.43 17.00 1.75
C GLU A 193 11.28 16.06 1.38
N GLU A 194 11.07 15.77 0.08
CA GLU A 194 10.03 14.86 -0.37
C GLU A 194 10.57 13.43 -0.47
N ASN A 195 9.89 12.49 0.20
CA ASN A 195 10.23 11.07 0.24
C ASN A 195 10.50 10.49 -1.17
N ASP A 196 11.38 9.48 -1.24
CA ASP A 196 11.72 8.64 -2.40
C ASP A 196 10.50 8.18 -3.23
N ALA A 197 9.95 9.05 -4.06
CA ALA A 197 8.82 8.74 -4.91
C ALA A 197 9.30 8.03 -6.18
N TYR A 198 8.55 6.98 -6.53
CA TYR A 198 8.74 6.24 -7.75
C TYR A 198 7.54 6.51 -8.65
N TYR A 199 7.80 6.67 -9.93
CA TYR A 199 6.82 7.01 -10.94
C TYR A 199 6.84 5.96 -12.03
N ILE A 200 5.70 5.76 -12.66
CA ILE A 200 5.63 5.04 -13.92
C ILE A 200 5.67 6.05 -15.06
N MET A 201 6.33 5.69 -16.15
CA MET A 201 6.36 6.45 -17.40
C MET A 201 5.80 5.58 -18.52
N ASP A 202 4.90 6.14 -19.31
CA ASP A 202 4.29 5.47 -20.45
C ASP A 202 5.32 5.11 -21.53
N ASN A 203 4.93 4.22 -22.44
CA ASN A 203 5.78 3.81 -23.53
C ASN A 203 6.30 5.03 -24.32
N ILE A 204 7.58 4.97 -24.66
CA ILE A 204 8.31 6.03 -25.30
C ILE A 204 8.40 5.72 -26.79
N ASN A 205 7.63 6.43 -27.60
CA ASN A 205 7.83 6.42 -29.05
C ASN A 205 8.96 7.38 -29.49
N ASN A 206 9.50 8.17 -28.56
CA ASN A 206 10.58 9.11 -28.82
C ASN A 206 11.95 8.43 -28.77
N THR A 207 12.48 8.06 -29.94
CA THR A 207 13.79 7.40 -30.09
C THR A 207 14.98 8.23 -29.58
N LYS A 208 14.78 9.53 -29.32
CA LYS A 208 15.82 10.40 -28.74
C LYS A 208 15.83 10.38 -27.22
N SER A 209 14.80 9.86 -26.56
CA SER A 209 14.78 9.81 -25.09
C SER A 209 15.91 8.90 -24.57
N PRO A 210 16.64 9.29 -23.51
CA PRO A 210 17.64 8.40 -22.90
C PRO A 210 17.01 7.13 -22.32
N PHE A 211 15.70 7.13 -22.07
CA PHE A 211 14.95 6.00 -21.54
C PHE A 211 14.38 5.09 -22.64
N PHE A 212 14.55 5.43 -23.92
CA PHE A 212 14.00 4.64 -25.02
C PHE A 212 14.59 3.23 -25.06
N ASN A 213 13.72 2.22 -25.24
CA ASN A 213 14.13 0.83 -25.37
C ASN A 213 13.33 0.13 -26.49
N ASN A 214 14.01 -0.27 -27.56
CA ASN A 214 13.39 -0.94 -28.70
C ASN A 214 12.77 -2.30 -28.35
N ASP A 215 13.25 -2.95 -27.29
CA ASP A 215 12.86 -4.32 -26.95
C ASP A 215 11.50 -4.39 -26.23
N ILE A 216 10.85 -3.24 -25.99
CA ILE A 216 9.78 -3.09 -25.01
C ILE A 216 8.63 -2.22 -25.58
N SER A 217 7.82 -2.79 -26.47
CA SER A 217 6.75 -2.01 -27.13
C SER A 217 5.50 -1.76 -26.27
N ASP A 218 5.31 -2.49 -25.16
CA ASP A 218 4.09 -2.40 -24.32
C ASP A 218 4.36 -2.22 -22.82
N GLU A 219 5.62 -2.22 -22.39
CA GLU A 219 5.94 -2.08 -20.96
C GLU A 219 6.22 -0.61 -20.60
N LYS A 220 6.04 -0.30 -19.33
CA LYS A 220 6.25 1.02 -18.77
C LYS A 220 7.60 1.11 -18.07
N ILE A 221 8.13 2.30 -17.89
CA ILE A 221 9.44 2.50 -17.26
C ILE A 221 9.27 3.02 -15.84
N LEU A 222 10.00 2.45 -14.89
CA LEU A 222 10.02 2.89 -13.51
C LEU A 222 11.03 4.03 -13.31
N ILE A 223 10.54 5.24 -13.11
CA ILE A 223 11.35 6.42 -12.89
C ILE A 223 11.46 6.75 -11.41
N LYS A 224 12.67 7.09 -10.97
CA LYS A 224 12.91 7.75 -9.69
C LYS A 224 13.41 9.16 -9.93
N SER A 225 12.83 10.14 -9.23
CA SER A 225 13.23 11.55 -9.28
C SER A 225 14.07 11.92 -8.07
N PHE A 226 15.09 12.73 -8.29
CA PHE A 226 15.98 13.30 -7.29
C PHE A 226 16.22 14.78 -7.59
N PRO A 227 16.81 15.56 -6.66
CA PRO A 227 17.05 16.99 -6.86
C PRO A 227 17.86 17.36 -8.11
N ASN A 228 18.78 16.48 -8.53
CA ASN A 228 19.68 16.75 -9.65
C ASN A 228 19.58 15.70 -10.77
N TYR A 229 18.66 14.74 -10.71
CA TYR A 229 18.54 13.75 -11.78
C TYR A 229 17.22 12.97 -11.77
N PHE A 230 16.89 12.42 -12.92
CA PHE A 230 15.89 11.37 -13.10
C PHE A 230 16.59 10.09 -13.52
N ILE A 231 16.16 8.94 -13.02
CA ILE A 231 16.80 7.66 -13.35
C ILE A 231 15.77 6.57 -13.55
N ASN A 232 16.04 5.66 -14.50
CA ASN A 232 15.34 4.39 -14.59
C ASN A 232 15.79 3.49 -13.42
N SER A 233 14.90 3.27 -12.46
CA SER A 233 15.22 2.60 -11.21
C SER A 233 15.29 1.09 -11.38
N VAL A 234 16.43 0.48 -11.04
CA VAL A 234 16.61 -0.98 -11.10
C VAL A 234 16.01 -1.74 -9.89
N LYS A 235 15.22 -1.05 -9.04
CA LYS A 235 14.49 -1.71 -7.96
C LYS A 235 13.45 -2.68 -8.51
N VAL A 236 13.25 -3.75 -7.74
CA VAL A 236 12.19 -4.73 -7.97
C VAL A 236 10.99 -4.37 -7.11
N PHE A 237 9.84 -4.23 -7.75
CA PHE A 237 8.56 -3.95 -7.12
C PHE A 237 7.51 -4.93 -7.62
N ASP A 238 7.10 -5.85 -6.76
CA ASP A 238 5.99 -6.74 -7.06
C ASP A 238 4.65 -6.07 -6.69
N ASN A 239 3.67 -6.22 -7.59
CA ASN A 239 2.28 -5.81 -7.40
C ASN A 239 2.07 -4.38 -6.88
N VAL A 240 2.57 -3.39 -7.62
CA VAL A 240 2.36 -1.96 -7.30
C VAL A 240 1.19 -1.36 -8.06
N TYR A 241 0.49 -0.46 -7.37
CA TYR A 241 -0.58 0.36 -7.92
C TYR A 241 -0.02 1.70 -8.36
N VAL A 242 -0.67 2.32 -9.35
CA VAL A 242 -0.24 3.61 -9.90
C VAL A 242 -1.38 4.58 -9.74
N ASP A 243 -1.14 5.70 -9.06
CA ASP A 243 -2.12 6.79 -9.02
C ASP A 243 -2.29 7.35 -10.45
N TYR A 244 -3.53 7.38 -10.95
CA TYR A 244 -3.81 7.75 -12.34
C TYR A 244 -3.39 9.19 -12.66
N ASN A 245 -3.54 10.10 -11.70
CA ASN A 245 -3.33 11.53 -11.93
C ASN A 245 -1.86 11.92 -11.79
N THR A 246 -1.13 11.26 -10.90
CA THR A 246 0.25 11.60 -10.55
C THR A 246 1.28 10.61 -11.09
N TYR A 247 0.85 9.44 -11.53
CA TYR A 247 1.68 8.30 -11.96
C TYR A 247 2.65 7.79 -10.87
N ILE A 248 2.46 8.21 -9.62
CA ILE A 248 3.22 7.70 -8.48
C ILE A 248 2.83 6.24 -8.24
N ILE A 249 3.82 5.36 -8.11
CA ILE A 249 3.57 4.00 -7.64
C ILE A 249 3.44 3.96 -6.13
N THR A 250 2.53 3.13 -5.66
CA THR A 250 2.34 2.84 -4.25
C THR A 250 2.12 1.36 -4.04
N LYS A 251 2.70 0.84 -2.96
CA LYS A 251 2.40 -0.50 -2.46
C LYS A 251 1.09 -0.51 -1.65
N ASN A 252 0.69 0.65 -1.14
CA ASN A 252 -0.50 0.79 -0.33
C ASN A 252 -1.60 1.43 -1.15
N VAL A 253 -2.77 0.79 -1.13
CA VAL A 253 -3.96 1.39 -1.71
C VAL A 253 -4.56 2.32 -0.67
N TYR A 254 -4.93 3.52 -1.09
CA TYR A 254 -5.61 4.51 -0.27
C TYR A 254 -6.87 4.98 -1.02
N LYS A 255 -7.73 5.76 -0.39
CA LYS A 255 -8.83 6.42 -1.11
C LYS A 255 -8.24 7.30 -2.22
N GLY A 256 -8.53 6.97 -3.48
CA GLY A 256 -7.89 7.61 -4.62
C GLY A 256 -8.33 7.02 -5.96
N ILE A 257 -7.68 7.51 -7.01
CA ILE A 257 -7.93 7.17 -8.41
C ILE A 257 -6.67 6.46 -8.94
N PHE A 258 -6.76 5.19 -9.33
CA PHE A 258 -5.62 4.39 -9.78
C PHE A 258 -5.78 3.92 -11.23
N LEU A 259 -4.67 3.56 -11.89
CA LEU A 259 -4.74 2.72 -13.08
C LEU A 259 -5.38 1.36 -12.75
N ASP A 260 -6.11 0.79 -13.70
CA ASP A 260 -6.80 -0.50 -13.62
C ASP A 260 -5.88 -1.70 -13.70
N LYS A 261 -4.57 -1.48 -13.84
CA LYS A 261 -3.58 -2.55 -13.82
C LYS A 261 -2.71 -2.44 -12.59
N CYS A 262 -2.45 -3.60 -12.01
CA CYS A 262 -1.34 -3.79 -11.09
C CYS A 262 -0.08 -4.10 -11.89
N PHE A 263 1.04 -3.47 -11.52
CA PHE A 263 2.31 -3.60 -12.23
C PHE A 263 3.30 -4.43 -11.43
N ASN A 264 4.07 -5.28 -12.13
CA ASN A 264 5.32 -5.82 -11.60
C ASN A 264 6.48 -5.11 -12.31
N CYS A 265 7.32 -4.46 -11.53
CA CYS A 265 8.49 -3.75 -12.02
C CYS A 265 9.76 -4.55 -11.69
N ILE A 266 10.46 -5.02 -12.71
CA ILE A 266 11.71 -5.76 -12.58
C ILE A 266 12.80 -5.00 -13.33
N TYR A 267 13.86 -4.61 -12.63
CA TYR A 267 14.99 -3.86 -13.19
C TYR A 267 14.58 -2.63 -14.03
N GLY A 268 13.60 -1.88 -13.54
CA GLY A 268 13.16 -0.64 -14.17
C GLY A 268 12.07 -0.78 -15.23
N ILE A 269 11.66 -2.01 -15.52
CA ILE A 269 10.65 -2.32 -16.51
C ILE A 269 9.40 -2.80 -15.79
N CYS A 270 8.29 -2.07 -15.95
CA CYS A 270 7.00 -2.36 -15.34
C CYS A 270 6.04 -2.98 -16.36
N SER A 271 5.75 -4.27 -16.18
CA SER A 271 4.74 -4.98 -16.96
C SER A 271 3.40 -4.96 -16.22
N GLY A 272 2.31 -4.65 -16.93
CA GLY A 272 0.96 -4.75 -16.38
C GLY A 272 0.57 -6.22 -16.26
N GLN A 273 0.54 -6.75 -15.05
CA GLN A 273 0.32 -8.18 -14.80
C GLN A 273 -1.16 -8.54 -14.71
N LYS A 274 -1.96 -7.68 -14.08
CA LYS A 274 -3.33 -8.00 -13.71
C LYS A 274 -4.24 -6.79 -13.84
N THR A 275 -5.26 -6.92 -14.68
CA THR A 275 -6.39 -5.98 -14.67
C THR A 275 -7.18 -6.19 -13.38
N ILE A 276 -7.47 -5.11 -12.69
CA ILE A 276 -8.27 -5.08 -11.48
C ILE A 276 -9.74 -5.13 -11.92
N GLU A 277 -10.38 -6.29 -11.77
CA GLU A 277 -11.77 -6.51 -12.20
C GLU A 277 -12.76 -5.74 -11.32
N THR A 278 -13.87 -5.24 -11.89
CA THR A 278 -14.92 -4.57 -11.13
C THR A 278 -15.39 -5.41 -9.92
N ASN A 279 -15.47 -4.81 -8.72
CA ASN A 279 -15.75 -5.47 -7.43
C ASN A 279 -14.61 -6.36 -6.86
N SER A 280 -13.36 -6.15 -7.28
CA SER A 280 -12.19 -6.76 -6.62
C SER A 280 -11.91 -6.14 -5.24
N TYR A 281 -11.44 -6.98 -4.32
CA TYR A 281 -10.95 -6.62 -3.00
C TYR A 281 -9.44 -6.76 -2.94
N LEU A 282 -8.78 -5.68 -2.49
CA LEU A 282 -7.34 -5.64 -2.40
C LEU A 282 -6.98 -5.74 -0.92
N PHE A 283 -6.23 -6.80 -0.58
CA PHE A 283 -5.87 -7.04 0.80
C PHE A 283 -4.39 -7.31 0.95
N LYS A 284 -3.91 -7.05 2.16
CA LYS A 284 -2.55 -7.30 2.59
C LYS A 284 -2.57 -8.44 3.61
N TYR A 285 -1.82 -9.48 3.32
CA TYR A 285 -1.56 -10.50 4.32
C TYR A 285 -0.51 -10.00 5.31
N ASP A 286 -0.80 -10.02 6.61
CA ASP A 286 0.20 -9.79 7.65
C ASP A 286 0.73 -11.14 8.15
N LEU A 287 1.94 -11.50 7.70
CA LEU A 287 2.64 -12.72 8.09
C LEU A 287 2.86 -12.82 9.60
N LYS A 288 2.95 -11.70 10.33
CA LYS A 288 3.26 -11.72 11.76
C LYS A 288 2.06 -12.10 12.62
N SER A 289 0.86 -11.67 12.24
CA SER A 289 -0.36 -11.96 12.99
C SER A 289 -1.16 -13.12 12.40
N SER A 290 -0.73 -13.68 11.27
CA SER A 290 -1.50 -14.65 10.46
C SER A 290 -2.90 -14.12 10.10
N VAL A 291 -3.07 -12.80 10.10
CA VAL A 291 -4.33 -12.14 9.82
C VAL A 291 -4.23 -11.42 8.50
N THR A 292 -5.28 -11.59 7.71
CA THR A 292 -5.40 -10.90 6.44
C THR A 292 -6.19 -9.63 6.69
N TYR A 293 -5.55 -8.46 6.57
CA TYR A 293 -6.24 -7.17 6.61
C TYR A 293 -6.28 -6.56 5.24
N GLY A 294 -7.43 -6.04 4.85
CA GLY A 294 -7.57 -5.34 3.59
C GLY A 294 -8.56 -4.23 3.66
N TYR A 295 -8.67 -3.53 2.55
CA TYR A 295 -9.68 -2.51 2.35
C TYR A 295 -10.55 -2.97 1.19
N ILE A 296 -11.86 -2.82 1.32
CA ILE A 296 -12.75 -2.99 0.18
C ILE A 296 -12.65 -1.75 -0.69
N TYR A 297 -12.49 -2.02 -1.98
CA TYR A 297 -12.49 -1.05 -3.04
C TYR A 297 -13.64 -1.38 -3.98
N THR A 298 -14.57 -0.45 -4.14
CA THR A 298 -15.54 -0.56 -5.23
C THR A 298 -15.01 0.13 -6.46
N LEU A 299 -14.71 -0.66 -7.48
CA LEU A 299 -14.18 -0.20 -8.76
C LEU A 299 -15.31 0.33 -9.64
N THR A 300 -15.40 1.65 -9.77
CA THR A 300 -16.13 2.27 -10.88
C THR A 300 -15.14 2.57 -12.00
N ASN A 301 -15.18 1.80 -13.09
CA ASN A 301 -14.35 2.08 -14.26
C ASN A 301 -14.88 3.34 -14.96
N VAL A 302 -14.31 4.50 -14.62
CA VAL A 302 -14.65 5.77 -15.26
C VAL A 302 -13.46 6.16 -16.13
N ASN A 303 -13.58 6.04 -17.45
CA ASN A 303 -12.55 6.39 -18.46
C ASN A 303 -11.30 5.49 -18.46
N ASN A 304 -11.25 4.55 -19.42
CA ASN A 304 -10.03 3.85 -19.88
C ASN A 304 -9.14 3.29 -18.77
N GLY A 305 -9.72 2.56 -17.81
CA GLY A 305 -8.93 1.84 -16.83
C GLY A 305 -8.57 2.68 -15.61
N THR A 306 -9.53 3.46 -15.13
CA THR A 306 -9.38 4.21 -13.88
C THR A 306 -10.22 3.58 -12.78
N VAL A 307 -9.62 3.38 -11.61
CA VAL A 307 -10.17 2.70 -10.44
C VAL A 307 -10.44 3.72 -9.33
N ILE A 308 -11.70 3.86 -8.92
CA ILE A 308 -12.08 4.64 -7.75
C ILE A 308 -12.11 3.72 -6.52
N SER A 309 -11.67 4.23 -5.38
CA SER A 309 -11.84 3.57 -4.08
C SER A 309 -13.09 4.08 -3.37
N GLU A 310 -14.10 3.23 -3.22
CA GLU A 310 -15.11 3.41 -2.17
C GLU A 310 -14.89 2.41 -1.04
N ILE A 311 -14.90 2.95 0.18
CA ILE A 311 -14.69 2.21 1.41
C ILE A 311 -16.08 1.93 2.00
N PRO A 312 -16.54 0.67 2.10
CA PRO A 312 -17.85 0.37 2.69
C PRO A 312 -17.87 0.84 4.14
N MET A 313 -18.90 1.62 4.47
CA MET A 313 -19.00 2.31 5.77
C MET A 313 -19.83 1.56 6.80
N GLU A 314 -20.49 0.47 6.40
CA GLU A 314 -21.36 -0.31 7.29
C GLU A 314 -20.71 -1.66 7.62
N PRO A 315 -20.81 -2.09 8.90
CA PRO A 315 -20.36 -3.41 9.31
C PRO A 315 -21.01 -4.50 8.44
N SER A 316 -20.23 -5.41 7.87
CA SER A 316 -20.74 -6.51 7.06
C SER A 316 -19.80 -7.71 7.08
N VAL A 317 -20.33 -8.89 6.75
CA VAL A 317 -19.53 -10.07 6.43
C VAL A 317 -19.62 -10.30 4.92
N ARG A 318 -18.48 -10.66 4.33
CA ARG A 318 -18.36 -10.90 2.89
C ARG A 318 -17.41 -12.06 2.62
N ALA A 319 -17.66 -12.77 1.52
CA ALA A 319 -16.80 -13.85 1.06
C ALA A 319 -15.95 -13.38 -0.13
N PHE A 320 -14.68 -13.77 -0.14
CA PHE A 320 -13.73 -13.42 -1.19
C PHE A 320 -12.97 -14.65 -1.68
N ILE A 321 -12.88 -14.81 -2.99
CA ILE A 321 -12.03 -15.81 -3.64
C ILE A 321 -10.62 -15.26 -3.74
N ILE A 322 -9.67 -15.92 -3.10
CA ILE A 322 -8.27 -15.52 -3.04
C ILE A 322 -7.50 -16.11 -4.23
N ASN A 323 -6.73 -15.25 -4.92
CA ASN A 323 -6.04 -15.62 -6.16
C ASN A 323 -4.66 -16.29 -5.99
N GLU A 324 -4.26 -16.62 -4.77
CA GLU A 324 -2.95 -17.27 -4.55
C GLU A 324 -2.91 -18.73 -5.01
N TYR A 325 -1.70 -19.15 -5.37
CA TYR A 325 -1.34 -20.52 -5.69
C TYR A 325 -1.39 -21.37 -4.42
N PHE A 326 -2.43 -22.19 -4.30
CA PHE A 326 -2.58 -23.15 -3.22
C PHE A 326 -1.85 -24.44 -3.60
N ASP A 327 -0.85 -24.84 -2.82
CA ASP A 327 -0.28 -26.19 -2.95
C ASP A 327 -1.20 -27.19 -2.25
N TYR A 328 -2.06 -27.82 -3.04
CA TYR A 328 -3.03 -28.83 -2.61
C TYR A 328 -2.41 -29.98 -1.83
N ASN A 329 -1.14 -30.30 -2.07
CA ASN A 329 -0.50 -31.47 -1.48
C ASN A 329 -0.06 -31.26 -0.03
N ASN A 330 0.22 -30.00 0.35
CA ASN A 330 0.73 -29.68 1.68
C ASN A 330 -0.32 -29.04 2.59
N TYR A 331 -1.51 -28.69 2.09
CA TYR A 331 -2.53 -27.92 2.82
C TYR A 331 -1.96 -26.65 3.49
N THR A 332 -0.82 -26.17 3.02
CA THR A 332 -0.16 -24.96 3.48
C THR A 332 -0.20 -23.95 2.36
N LEU A 333 -0.74 -22.77 2.66
CA LEU A 333 -0.48 -21.58 1.85
C LEU A 333 1.03 -21.36 1.87
N MET A 334 1.71 -21.65 0.77
CA MET A 334 3.09 -21.24 0.58
C MET A 334 3.08 -19.73 0.40
N TYR A 335 3.15 -19.01 1.52
CA TYR A 335 3.59 -17.63 1.51
C TYR A 335 5.05 -17.65 1.08
N THR A 336 5.29 -17.52 -0.22
CA THR A 336 6.62 -17.14 -0.70
C THR A 336 6.99 -15.86 0.04
N ASP A 337 8.16 -15.80 0.68
CA ASP A 337 8.64 -14.69 1.54
C ASP A 337 8.59 -13.27 0.90
N SER A 338 8.13 -13.13 -0.34
CA SER A 338 7.72 -11.87 -0.93
C SER A 338 6.39 -11.41 -0.34
N TYR A 339 6.39 -10.22 0.27
CA TYR A 339 5.24 -9.42 0.72
C TYR A 339 4.22 -9.13 -0.41
N ASN A 340 3.68 -10.16 -1.05
CA ASN A 340 2.82 -10.02 -2.20
C ASN A 340 1.42 -9.63 -1.75
N TYR A 341 1.00 -8.47 -2.23
CA TYR A 341 -0.38 -8.03 -2.12
C TYR A 341 -1.24 -8.95 -2.97
N ASN A 342 -2.30 -9.47 -2.38
CA ASN A 342 -3.21 -10.37 -3.05
C ASN A 342 -4.50 -9.64 -3.39
N VAL A 343 -4.98 -9.95 -4.59
CA VAL A 343 -6.27 -9.47 -5.07
C VAL A 343 -7.26 -10.61 -4.87
N GLY A 344 -8.17 -10.44 -3.92
CA GLY A 344 -9.35 -11.28 -3.78
C GLY A 344 -10.48 -10.76 -4.67
N VAL A 345 -11.33 -11.63 -5.18
CA VAL A 345 -12.55 -11.23 -5.90
C VAL A 345 -13.74 -11.48 -4.98
N MET A 346 -14.57 -10.47 -4.77
CA MET A 346 -15.78 -10.62 -3.94
C MET A 346 -16.73 -11.58 -4.62
N ILE A 347 -17.25 -12.55 -3.87
CA ILE A 347 -18.35 -13.39 -4.34
C ILE A 347 -19.60 -12.52 -4.34
N LYS A 348 -20.22 -12.36 -5.51
CA LYS A 348 -21.48 -11.62 -5.65
C LYS A 348 -22.65 -12.46 -5.15
N ASP A 349 -23.73 -11.78 -4.80
CA ASP A 349 -24.94 -12.40 -4.24
C ASP A 349 -25.51 -13.51 -5.14
N GLU A 350 -25.53 -13.27 -6.45
CA GLU A 350 -25.98 -14.25 -7.45
C GLU A 350 -25.08 -15.49 -7.55
N GLN A 351 -23.79 -15.35 -7.26
CA GLN A 351 -22.80 -16.42 -7.40
C GLN A 351 -22.96 -17.51 -6.34
N PHE A 352 -23.53 -17.18 -5.18
CA PHE A 352 -23.88 -18.20 -4.19
C PHE A 352 -24.94 -19.17 -4.71
N MET A 353 -25.75 -18.78 -5.70
CA MET A 353 -26.92 -19.55 -6.15
C MET A 353 -26.86 -19.96 -7.64
N ASP A 354 -25.76 -19.72 -8.35
CA ASP A 354 -25.62 -19.96 -9.80
C ASP A 354 -24.71 -21.15 -10.17
N LYS A 355 -24.31 -21.98 -9.19
CA LYS A 355 -23.36 -23.09 -9.34
C LYS A 355 -21.92 -22.68 -9.67
N SER A 356 -21.56 -21.41 -9.57
CA SER A 356 -20.18 -20.96 -9.79
C SER A 356 -19.23 -21.40 -8.67
N LEU A 357 -19.75 -21.67 -7.46
CA LEU A 357 -18.96 -22.12 -6.32
C LEU A 357 -18.87 -23.66 -6.29
N ASN A 358 -17.68 -24.18 -6.56
CA ASN A 358 -17.34 -25.58 -6.37
C ASN A 358 -16.33 -25.75 -5.23
N GLU A 359 -16.05 -27.01 -4.86
CA GLU A 359 -15.14 -27.34 -3.76
C GLU A 359 -13.75 -26.67 -3.91
N SER A 360 -13.15 -26.65 -5.10
CA SER A 360 -11.84 -26.02 -5.32
C SER A 360 -11.86 -24.51 -5.10
N ILE A 361 -12.94 -23.84 -5.51
CA ILE A 361 -13.14 -22.40 -5.26
C ILE A 361 -13.36 -22.14 -3.77
N LEU A 362 -14.10 -23.01 -3.08
CA LEU A 362 -14.35 -22.88 -1.64
C LEU A 362 -13.06 -22.99 -0.82
N TYR A 363 -12.15 -23.91 -1.16
CA TYR A 363 -10.83 -23.98 -0.50
C TYR A 363 -9.97 -22.72 -0.71
N ARG A 364 -10.29 -21.90 -1.71
CA ARG A 364 -9.68 -20.59 -1.96
C ARG A 364 -10.53 -19.43 -1.47
N THR A 365 -11.66 -19.70 -0.82
CA THR A 365 -12.59 -18.68 -0.35
C THR A 365 -12.38 -18.44 1.14
N ASN A 366 -12.31 -17.16 1.51
CA ASN A 366 -12.22 -16.72 2.89
C ASN A 366 -13.39 -15.81 3.23
N LEU A 367 -13.83 -15.86 4.50
CA LEU A 367 -14.77 -14.90 5.06
C LEU A 367 -14.01 -13.74 5.69
N PHE A 368 -14.54 -12.54 5.48
CA PHE A 368 -14.04 -11.32 6.05
C PHE A 368 -15.15 -10.59 6.75
N TYR A 369 -14.88 -10.15 7.98
CA TYR A 369 -15.68 -9.15 8.66
C TYR A 369 -15.10 -7.79 8.34
N CYS A 370 -15.96 -6.89 7.91
CA CYS A 370 -15.61 -5.55 7.46
C CYS A 370 -16.25 -4.53 8.39
N HIS A 371 -15.43 -3.63 8.94
CA HIS A 371 -15.88 -2.52 9.77
C HIS A 371 -14.97 -1.32 9.56
N SER A 372 -15.56 -0.13 9.49
CA SER A 372 -14.78 1.10 9.30
C SER A 372 -13.90 1.09 8.04
N GLY A 373 -14.31 0.32 7.02
CA GLY A 373 -13.57 0.17 5.78
C GLY A 373 -12.42 -0.82 5.79
N ILE A 374 -12.09 -1.35 6.96
CA ILE A 374 -11.07 -2.36 7.15
C ILE A 374 -11.78 -3.69 7.24
N CYS A 375 -11.28 -4.67 6.52
CA CYS A 375 -11.77 -6.02 6.58
C CYS A 375 -10.68 -6.95 7.08
N SER A 376 -11.06 -7.83 7.99
CA SER A 376 -10.19 -8.83 8.60
C SER A 376 -10.83 -10.20 8.45
N THR A 377 -10.01 -11.23 8.27
CA THR A 377 -10.48 -12.61 8.23
C THR A 377 -11.33 -12.93 9.44
N THR A 378 -12.43 -13.65 9.21
CA THR A 378 -13.32 -14.11 10.27
C THR A 378 -13.73 -15.56 10.03
N GLN A 379 -14.14 -16.21 11.10
CA GLN A 379 -14.71 -17.55 11.03
C GLN A 379 -16.21 -17.46 10.78
N GLY A 380 -16.81 -18.51 10.22
CA GLY A 380 -18.23 -18.49 9.92
C GLY A 380 -18.68 -19.58 8.96
N PHE A 381 -19.76 -19.30 8.25
CA PHE A 381 -20.37 -20.25 7.32
C PHE A 381 -20.83 -19.57 6.04
N ILE A 382 -20.84 -20.34 4.95
CA ILE A 382 -21.40 -19.93 3.65
C ILE A 382 -22.43 -20.98 3.23
N LYS A 383 -23.59 -20.54 2.74
CA LYS A 383 -24.50 -21.39 1.95
C LYS A 383 -24.26 -21.16 0.46
N TYR A 384 -24.28 -22.23 -0.33
CA TYR A 384 -24.11 -22.14 -1.78
C TYR A 384 -24.86 -23.26 -2.51
N LEU A 385 -25.21 -23.05 -3.77
CA LEU A 385 -25.77 -24.08 -4.64
C LEU A 385 -24.64 -24.93 -5.22
N ASP A 386 -24.55 -26.19 -4.80
CA ASP A 386 -23.53 -27.10 -5.29
C ASP A 386 -23.75 -27.50 -6.75
N SER A 387 -22.68 -27.43 -7.54
CA SER A 387 -22.75 -27.69 -8.98
C SER A 387 -23.06 -29.15 -9.33
N VAL A 388 -22.70 -30.10 -8.46
CA VAL A 388 -22.81 -31.54 -8.71
C VAL A 388 -24.16 -32.07 -8.24
N SER A 389 -24.52 -31.82 -6.97
CA SER A 389 -25.77 -32.31 -6.40
C SER A 389 -26.98 -31.46 -6.77
N ASN A 390 -26.78 -30.21 -7.23
CA ASN A 390 -27.83 -29.23 -7.44
C ASN A 390 -28.68 -28.99 -6.17
N THR A 391 -28.06 -29.06 -5.00
CA THR A 391 -28.68 -28.77 -3.70
C THR A 391 -27.95 -27.64 -3.00
N ILE A 392 -28.65 -26.94 -2.10
CA ILE A 392 -27.99 -25.98 -1.21
C ILE A 392 -27.11 -26.75 -0.23
N MET A 393 -25.83 -26.43 -0.25
CA MET A 393 -24.81 -26.96 0.64
C MET A 393 -24.28 -25.85 1.54
N ILE A 394 -23.57 -26.25 2.59
CA ILE A 394 -22.98 -25.34 3.57
C ILE A 394 -21.49 -25.63 3.66
N SER A 395 -20.68 -24.57 3.69
CA SER A 395 -19.27 -24.63 4.05
C SER A 395 -19.02 -23.95 5.40
N SER A 396 -18.12 -24.55 6.19
CA SER A 396 -17.51 -23.91 7.35
C SER A 396 -16.26 -23.17 6.92
N CYS A 397 -16.05 -21.95 7.39
CA CYS A 397 -14.91 -21.12 7.05
C CYS A 397 -14.13 -20.75 8.30
N ASP A 398 -12.86 -21.12 8.36
CA ASP A 398 -11.95 -20.75 9.46
C ASP A 398 -10.83 -19.83 8.96
N SER A 399 -9.82 -20.44 8.35
CA SER A 399 -8.77 -19.87 7.50
C SER A 399 -9.13 -19.96 6.02
N MET A 400 -9.98 -20.95 5.66
CA MET A 400 -10.51 -21.23 4.32
C MET A 400 -11.89 -21.88 4.45
N CYS A 401 -12.70 -21.82 3.41
CA CYS A 401 -14.02 -22.46 3.40
C CYS A 401 -13.94 -23.93 2.97
N LYS A 402 -14.54 -24.81 3.76
CA LYS A 402 -14.58 -26.26 3.51
C LYS A 402 -16.03 -26.76 3.53
N PRO A 403 -16.50 -27.48 2.49
CA PRO A 403 -17.83 -28.10 2.52
C PRO A 403 -18.04 -28.98 3.76
N ILE A 404 -19.20 -28.86 4.39
CA ILE A 404 -19.61 -29.71 5.52
C ILE A 404 -20.30 -30.94 4.94
N THR A 405 -19.71 -32.12 5.16
CA THR A 405 -20.24 -33.39 4.64
C THR A 405 -21.50 -33.87 5.35
N ASN A 406 -21.67 -33.48 6.62
CA ASN A 406 -22.85 -33.80 7.42
C ASN A 406 -23.75 -32.56 7.55
N VAL A 407 -24.62 -32.34 6.57
CA VAL A 407 -25.63 -31.28 6.64
C VAL A 407 -26.66 -31.66 7.71
N TYR A 408 -26.75 -30.87 8.76
CA TYR A 408 -27.80 -31.03 9.76
C TYR A 408 -29.15 -30.65 9.13
N ASN A 409 -30.24 -31.35 9.49
CA ASN A 409 -31.59 -30.98 9.06
C ASN A 409 -32.33 -30.16 10.12
N SER A 410 -31.71 -29.94 11.28
CA SER A 410 -32.29 -29.28 12.45
C SER A 410 -31.19 -28.83 13.41
N CYS A 411 -31.55 -27.97 14.37
CA CYS A 411 -30.65 -27.54 15.44
C CYS A 411 -30.38 -28.60 16.49
N ASN A 412 -29.48 -29.54 16.17
CA ASN A 412 -29.05 -30.61 17.07
C ASN A 412 -27.71 -30.31 17.75
N THR A 413 -26.97 -29.32 17.26
CA THR A 413 -25.65 -28.96 17.77
C THR A 413 -25.60 -27.46 17.99
N GLN A 414 -24.97 -27.04 19.09
CA GLN A 414 -24.77 -25.63 19.39
C GLN A 414 -23.72 -25.04 18.45
N TYR A 415 -23.89 -23.79 18.07
CA TYR A 415 -22.99 -23.04 17.19
C TYR A 415 -22.80 -23.68 15.80
N SER A 416 -23.77 -24.48 15.36
CA SER A 416 -23.84 -25.01 14.00
C SER A 416 -24.82 -24.20 13.16
N VAL A 417 -24.88 -24.51 11.86
CA VAL A 417 -25.86 -23.96 10.94
C VAL A 417 -26.56 -25.09 10.18
N TYR A 418 -27.75 -24.81 9.65
CA TYR A 418 -28.40 -25.68 8.68
C TYR A 418 -29.27 -24.89 7.70
N TYR A 419 -29.57 -25.51 6.56
CA TYR A 419 -30.49 -24.96 5.58
C TYR A 419 -31.74 -25.83 5.53
N ASP A 420 -32.88 -25.24 5.86
CA ASP A 420 -34.19 -25.90 5.75
C ASP A 420 -34.71 -25.73 4.33
N ILE A 421 -34.70 -26.81 3.55
CA ILE A 421 -35.16 -26.83 2.17
C ILE A 421 -36.66 -26.55 2.07
N GLY A 422 -37.46 -27.03 3.03
CA GLY A 422 -38.92 -26.87 3.01
C GLY A 422 -39.35 -25.45 3.31
N LEU A 423 -38.59 -24.74 4.15
CA LEU A 423 -38.84 -23.33 4.47
C LEU A 423 -38.04 -22.37 3.59
N GLU A 424 -37.07 -22.87 2.82
CA GLU A 424 -36.08 -22.08 2.08
C GLU A 424 -35.32 -21.09 2.99
N LYS A 425 -34.95 -21.56 4.19
CA LYS A 425 -34.36 -20.73 5.24
C LYS A 425 -33.01 -21.22 5.70
N PHE A 426 -32.11 -20.28 5.97
CA PHE A 426 -30.81 -20.57 6.56
C PHE A 426 -30.84 -20.25 8.04
N PHE A 427 -30.45 -21.19 8.89
CA PHE A 427 -30.55 -21.06 10.33
C PHE A 427 -29.20 -21.22 11.02
N TYR A 428 -28.99 -20.43 12.07
CA TYR A 428 -27.92 -20.60 13.05
C TYR A 428 -28.48 -21.20 14.34
N CYS A 429 -27.78 -22.17 14.91
CA CYS A 429 -28.21 -22.89 16.10
C CYS A 429 -27.53 -22.35 17.35
N SER A 430 -28.28 -21.66 18.19
CA SER A 430 -27.81 -21.07 19.44
C SER A 430 -28.37 -21.83 20.63
N LYS A 431 -27.58 -21.97 21.71
CA LYS A 431 -28.07 -22.51 22.99
C LYS A 431 -27.93 -21.43 24.07
N PRO A 432 -28.97 -20.61 24.31
CA PRO A 432 -28.94 -19.60 25.37
C PRO A 432 -28.66 -20.23 26.73
N ILE A 433 -27.89 -19.58 27.61
CA ILE A 433 -27.46 -20.16 28.89
C ILE A 433 -28.67 -20.48 29.79
N HIS A 434 -29.70 -19.65 29.70
CA HIS A 434 -30.93 -19.80 30.48
C HIS A 434 -31.92 -20.82 29.88
N LYS A 435 -31.60 -21.42 28.74
CA LYS A 435 -32.46 -22.41 28.07
C LYS A 435 -31.74 -23.73 27.88
N ASN A 436 -32.41 -24.83 28.21
CA ASN A 436 -31.86 -26.18 28.01
C ASN A 436 -31.99 -26.67 26.56
N GLU A 437 -32.62 -25.89 25.68
CA GLU A 437 -32.85 -26.23 24.28
C GLU A 437 -31.98 -25.39 23.33
N ILE A 438 -31.65 -25.98 22.18
CA ILE A 438 -30.98 -25.28 21.09
C ILE A 438 -32.06 -24.64 20.21
N LEU A 439 -31.96 -23.33 20.02
CA LEU A 439 -32.92 -22.54 19.26
C LEU A 439 -32.36 -22.16 17.89
N PRO A 440 -33.18 -22.28 16.82
CA PRO A 440 -32.83 -21.78 15.50
C PRO A 440 -33.00 -20.26 15.42
N ILE A 441 -32.03 -19.59 14.82
CA ILE A 441 -32.04 -18.16 14.48
C ILE A 441 -32.08 -18.05 12.95
N ASP A 442 -33.13 -17.43 12.41
CA ASP A 442 -33.34 -17.26 10.96
C ASP A 442 -32.38 -16.19 10.40
N LEU A 443 -31.48 -16.61 9.51
CA LEU A 443 -30.48 -15.77 8.85
C LEU A 443 -30.96 -15.19 7.52
N THR A 444 -32.15 -15.58 7.05
CA THR A 444 -32.70 -15.25 5.73
C THR A 444 -33.64 -14.04 5.72
N THR A 445 -33.83 -13.38 6.86
CA THR A 445 -34.77 -12.24 6.95
C THR A 445 -34.25 -11.02 6.17
N LYS A 446 -35.04 -10.60 5.18
CA LYS A 446 -34.77 -9.40 4.38
C LYS A 446 -34.99 -8.16 5.25
N ASP A 447 -34.07 -7.18 5.18
CA ASP A 447 -34.23 -5.75 5.54
C ASP A 447 -33.17 -5.10 6.47
N LYS A 448 -32.02 -5.73 6.71
CA LYS A 448 -30.75 -5.09 7.20
C LYS A 448 -29.65 -6.15 7.26
N PRO A 449 -28.34 -5.80 7.33
CA PRO A 449 -27.36 -6.77 7.81
C PRO A 449 -27.81 -7.24 9.18
N LEU A 450 -28.15 -8.53 9.30
CA LEU A 450 -28.61 -9.08 10.56
C LEU A 450 -27.38 -9.22 11.45
N SER A 451 -27.38 -8.42 12.52
CA SER A 451 -26.47 -8.64 13.63
C SER A 451 -27.21 -9.43 14.69
N PHE A 452 -26.60 -10.50 15.16
CA PHE A 452 -27.16 -11.34 16.20
C PHE A 452 -26.20 -11.40 17.37
N LEU A 453 -26.76 -11.34 18.58
CA LEU A 453 -26.04 -11.70 19.78
C LEU A 453 -26.44 -13.10 20.18
N VAL A 454 -25.44 -13.98 20.21
CA VAL A 454 -25.61 -15.35 20.66
C VAL A 454 -24.95 -15.49 22.01
N GLU A 455 -25.75 -15.77 23.02
CA GLU A 455 -25.26 -16.06 24.35
C GLU A 455 -24.34 -17.30 24.34
N TYR A 456 -23.23 -17.22 25.08
CA TYR A 456 -22.16 -18.20 25.17
C TYR A 456 -21.69 -18.32 26.62
N GLY A 457 -21.60 -19.54 27.14
CA GLY A 457 -21.03 -19.78 28.48
C GLY A 457 -21.51 -21.08 29.10
N ASN A 458 -20.84 -21.48 30.19
CA ASN A 458 -21.34 -22.55 31.06
C ASN A 458 -22.36 -21.93 32.03
N SER A 459 -23.43 -22.68 32.32
CA SER A 459 -24.54 -22.28 33.19
C SER A 459 -24.19 -22.18 34.68
N SER A 460 -22.93 -21.89 35.03
CA SER A 460 -22.60 -21.56 36.42
C SER A 460 -23.39 -20.32 36.84
N VAL A 461 -24.06 -20.42 37.98
CA VAL A 461 -25.07 -19.47 38.48
C VAL A 461 -24.52 -18.04 38.65
N ASP A 462 -23.20 -17.86 38.68
CA ASP A 462 -22.54 -16.59 39.03
C ASP A 462 -21.74 -15.95 37.87
N THR A 463 -21.79 -16.50 36.66
CA THR A 463 -21.07 -15.90 35.51
C THR A 463 -21.98 -14.99 34.71
N GLU A 464 -21.56 -13.74 34.51
CA GLU A 464 -22.25 -12.80 33.62
C GLU A 464 -22.41 -13.40 32.21
N PRO A 465 -23.57 -13.21 31.57
CA PRO A 465 -23.79 -13.73 30.23
C PRO A 465 -22.77 -13.10 29.26
N THR A 466 -22.13 -13.96 28.48
CA THR A 466 -21.21 -13.55 27.43
C THR A 466 -21.90 -13.76 26.09
N PHE A 467 -21.63 -12.90 25.12
CA PHE A 467 -22.26 -12.94 23.82
C PHE A 467 -21.23 -12.96 22.69
N PHE A 468 -21.53 -13.69 21.63
CA PHE A 468 -20.87 -13.54 20.35
C PHE A 468 -21.70 -12.64 19.45
N LEU A 469 -21.03 -11.68 18.81
CA LEU A 469 -21.65 -10.86 17.78
C LEU A 469 -21.42 -11.52 16.41
N LEU A 470 -22.50 -11.97 15.78
CA LEU A 470 -22.52 -12.52 14.44
C LEU A 470 -23.11 -11.52 13.46
N LEU A 471 -22.58 -11.46 12.24
CA LEU A 471 -23.12 -10.64 11.16
C LEU A 471 -23.32 -11.49 9.92
N THR A 472 -24.32 -11.14 9.13
CA THR A 472 -24.58 -11.75 7.83
C THR A 472 -24.59 -10.71 6.71
N ASP A 473 -24.36 -11.15 5.48
CA ASP A 473 -24.59 -10.33 4.30
C ASP A 473 -26.08 -10.09 4.08
N LYS A 474 -26.41 -9.20 3.14
CA LYS A 474 -27.79 -8.75 2.89
C LYS A 474 -28.77 -9.90 2.55
N ASN A 475 -28.28 -11.00 2.00
CA ASN A 475 -29.13 -12.12 1.55
C ASN A 475 -29.01 -13.38 2.44
N GLY A 476 -28.28 -13.30 3.55
CA GLY A 476 -28.09 -14.46 4.41
C GLY A 476 -27.29 -15.57 3.73
N ASN A 477 -26.40 -15.24 2.79
CA ASN A 477 -25.54 -16.19 2.08
C ASN A 477 -24.31 -16.58 2.89
N CYS A 478 -23.81 -15.67 3.72
CA CYS A 478 -22.69 -15.89 4.60
C CYS A 478 -22.95 -15.29 5.97
N ILE A 479 -22.41 -15.92 7.01
CA ILE A 479 -22.43 -15.45 8.38
C ILE A 479 -21.02 -15.53 8.93
N GLY A 480 -20.58 -14.53 9.69
CA GLY A 480 -19.27 -14.52 10.31
C GLY A 480 -19.28 -13.81 11.66
N TYR A 481 -18.27 -14.09 12.48
CA TYR A 481 -18.10 -13.43 13.77
C TYR A 481 -17.55 -12.01 13.59
N SER A 482 -17.96 -11.08 14.43
CA SER A 482 -17.30 -9.79 14.56
C SER A 482 -15.89 -9.97 15.14
N ASN A 483 -14.94 -9.21 14.60
CA ASN A 483 -13.57 -9.14 15.12
C ASN A 483 -13.13 -7.69 15.44
N THR A 484 -14.09 -6.76 15.62
CA THR A 484 -13.80 -5.40 16.13
C THR A 484 -13.44 -5.42 17.62
N ASN A 485 -12.15 -5.59 17.94
CA ASN A 485 -11.66 -5.58 19.33
C ASN A 485 -11.80 -4.19 19.96
N ASN A 486 -11.94 -4.12 21.29
CA ASN A 486 -12.17 -2.87 22.04
C ASN A 486 -13.33 -2.04 21.47
N SER A 487 -14.44 -2.70 21.17
CA SER A 487 -15.67 -2.06 20.70
C SER A 487 -16.79 -2.19 21.73
N GLY A 488 -17.90 -1.52 21.48
CA GLY A 488 -19.11 -1.68 22.27
C GLY A 488 -20.35 -1.71 21.40
N LEU A 489 -21.46 -2.09 22.00
CA LEU A 489 -22.77 -2.11 21.35
C LEU A 489 -23.85 -1.73 22.37
N LEU A 490 -24.94 -1.16 21.87
CA LEU A 490 -26.15 -0.91 22.65
C LEU A 490 -27.21 -1.91 22.18
N PHE A 491 -27.66 -2.79 23.07
CA PHE A 491 -28.57 -3.87 22.73
C PHE A 491 -29.48 -4.22 23.90
N ASP A 492 -30.75 -4.46 23.61
CA ASP A 492 -31.75 -4.93 24.57
C ASP A 492 -31.66 -6.45 24.70
N SER A 493 -30.83 -6.90 25.63
CA SER A 493 -30.49 -8.31 25.85
C SER A 493 -31.60 -9.13 26.51
N ASN A 494 -32.51 -8.46 27.22
CA ASN A 494 -33.58 -9.09 27.99
C ASN A 494 -34.99 -8.82 27.42
N ASN A 495 -35.09 -8.08 26.31
CA ASN A 495 -36.32 -7.64 25.66
C ASN A 495 -37.22 -6.76 26.55
N ASP A 496 -36.64 -5.93 27.42
CA ASP A 496 -37.40 -4.99 28.27
C ASP A 496 -37.65 -3.62 27.60
N GLY A 497 -37.16 -3.44 26.38
CA GLY A 497 -37.23 -2.21 25.60
C GLY A 497 -36.10 -1.22 25.88
N LYS A 498 -35.12 -1.56 26.72
CA LYS A 498 -33.96 -0.72 27.05
C LYS A 498 -32.68 -1.38 26.55
N ASN A 499 -31.87 -0.58 25.88
CA ASN A 499 -30.56 -1.05 25.46
C ASN A 499 -29.58 -1.05 26.63
N GLU A 500 -28.96 -2.19 26.89
CA GLU A 500 -27.76 -2.29 27.72
C GLU A 500 -26.49 -2.04 26.91
N PHE A 501 -25.45 -1.59 27.60
CA PHE A 501 -24.12 -1.47 27.03
C PHE A 501 -23.34 -2.77 27.21
N LEU A 502 -22.96 -3.38 26.08
CA LEU A 502 -22.02 -4.50 26.08
C LEU A 502 -20.66 -4.02 25.56
N LYS A 503 -19.58 -4.36 26.27
CA LYS A 503 -18.21 -4.17 25.81
C LYS A 503 -17.70 -5.45 25.17
N CYS A 504 -17.11 -5.32 23.99
CA CYS A 504 -16.65 -6.42 23.16
C CYS A 504 -15.11 -6.42 23.07
N ASN A 505 -14.47 -7.46 23.60
CA ASN A 505 -13.01 -7.62 23.61
C ASN A 505 -12.58 -9.03 23.18
N ASN A 506 -11.33 -9.18 22.78
CA ASN A 506 -10.71 -10.48 22.55
C ASN A 506 -10.63 -11.29 23.86
N ARG A 507 -10.83 -12.61 23.75
CA ARG A 507 -10.88 -13.54 24.87
C ARG A 507 -9.53 -13.71 25.57
N TYR A 508 -8.42 -13.69 24.82
CA TYR A 508 -7.09 -13.88 25.38
C TYR A 508 -6.23 -12.63 25.21
N SER A 509 -6.13 -11.84 26.27
CA SER A 509 -5.07 -10.86 26.47
C SER A 509 -3.73 -11.58 26.66
N GLY A 510 -3.14 -12.10 25.57
CA GLY A 510 -1.81 -12.74 25.61
C GLY A 510 -1.44 -13.65 24.45
N SER A 511 -2.39 -14.09 23.61
CA SER A 511 -2.08 -15.01 22.48
C SER A 511 -1.50 -14.31 21.26
N GLY A 512 -1.72 -13.00 21.10
CA GLY A 512 -1.28 -12.23 19.94
C GLY A 512 -1.97 -12.60 18.62
N ILE A 513 -2.99 -13.46 18.63
CA ILE A 513 -3.69 -13.93 17.43
C ILE A 513 -4.89 -13.00 17.17
N GLU A 514 -4.84 -12.19 16.11
CA GLU A 514 -5.87 -11.18 15.82
C GLU A 514 -7.14 -11.74 15.11
N ASN A 515 -7.28 -13.07 14.99
CA ASN A 515 -8.46 -13.77 14.43
C ASN A 515 -9.39 -14.37 15.51
N GLU A 516 -9.26 -13.93 16.76
CA GLU A 516 -10.09 -14.46 17.85
C GLU A 516 -11.54 -13.98 17.75
N ILE A 517 -12.48 -14.90 18.01
CA ILE A 517 -13.89 -14.59 18.16
C ILE A 517 -14.05 -13.66 19.35
N ILE A 518 -14.65 -12.49 19.11
CA ILE A 518 -14.85 -11.48 20.14
C ILE A 518 -16.01 -11.82 21.03
N GLN A 519 -15.80 -11.59 22.32
CA GLN A 519 -16.78 -11.78 23.36
C GLN A 519 -17.28 -10.42 23.84
N CYS A 520 -18.59 -10.26 23.84
CA CYS A 520 -19.29 -9.10 24.38
C CYS A 520 -19.85 -9.45 25.76
N THR A 521 -19.62 -8.59 26.74
CA THR A 521 -20.10 -8.77 28.12
C THR A 521 -20.73 -7.48 28.60
N HIS A 522 -21.68 -7.57 29.53
CA HIS A 522 -22.20 -6.37 30.19
C HIS A 522 -21.05 -5.64 30.86
N LYS A 523 -21.04 -4.30 30.74
CA LYS A 523 -20.00 -3.52 31.39
C LYS A 523 -20.55 -2.30 32.09
N ASP A 524 -20.69 -2.45 33.40
CA ASP A 524 -20.97 -1.33 34.28
C ASP A 524 -19.74 -0.42 34.43
N ASN A 525 -19.99 0.86 34.68
CA ASN A 525 -18.99 1.88 34.99
C ASN A 525 -18.01 2.22 33.85
N PHE A 526 -18.37 1.90 32.60
CA PHE A 526 -17.66 2.42 31.44
C PHE A 526 -17.99 3.91 31.25
N ASN A 527 -16.96 4.74 31.06
CA ASN A 527 -17.12 6.16 30.79
C ASN A 527 -16.22 6.60 29.63
N GLY A 528 -16.69 7.55 28.82
CA GLY A 528 -15.99 8.04 27.64
C GLY A 528 -16.48 7.38 26.35
N TYR A 529 -15.60 7.26 25.36
CA TYR A 529 -15.94 6.82 24.01
C TYR A 529 -15.43 5.41 23.70
N ILE A 530 -16.23 4.63 22.97
CA ILE A 530 -15.85 3.34 22.39
C ILE A 530 -16.37 3.22 20.96
N ILE A 531 -15.68 2.47 20.10
CA ILE A 531 -16.16 2.22 18.72
C ILE A 531 -17.47 1.45 18.78
N ASN A 532 -18.47 1.88 18.01
CA ASN A 532 -19.73 1.14 17.88
C ASN A 532 -19.53 -0.05 16.93
N ALA A 533 -19.56 -1.29 17.44
CA ALA A 533 -19.35 -2.51 16.66
C ALA A 533 -20.36 -2.68 15.51
N LEU A 534 -21.53 -2.05 15.62
CA LEU A 534 -22.62 -2.06 14.64
C LEU A 534 -22.83 -0.71 13.95
N GLY A 535 -22.04 0.30 14.31
CA GLY A 535 -22.20 1.66 13.81
C GLY A 535 -21.46 1.91 12.51
N LYS A 536 -21.78 3.04 11.90
CA LYS A 536 -21.01 3.62 10.80
C LYS A 536 -19.62 4.04 11.28
N ASN A 537 -18.70 4.29 10.34
CA ASN A 537 -17.29 4.63 10.62
C ASN A 537 -17.06 5.79 11.59
N ASN A 538 -18.01 6.72 11.70
CA ASN A 538 -17.95 7.86 12.61
C ASN A 538 -18.83 7.72 13.84
N GLU A 539 -19.57 6.63 13.97
CA GLU A 539 -20.45 6.39 15.10
C GLU A 539 -19.66 5.70 16.22
N VAL A 540 -19.56 6.39 17.35
CA VAL A 540 -19.00 5.89 18.59
C VAL A 540 -20.10 5.84 19.64
N ILE A 541 -19.95 4.99 20.64
CA ILE A 541 -20.81 4.99 21.81
C ILE A 541 -20.13 5.85 22.88
N PHE A 542 -20.82 6.90 23.32
CA PHE A 542 -20.40 7.72 24.44
C PHE A 542 -21.19 7.33 25.69
N CYS A 543 -20.48 6.98 26.75
CA CYS A 543 -21.06 6.62 28.04
C CYS A 543 -20.62 7.60 29.14
N GLN A 544 -21.56 8.00 29.99
CA GLN A 544 -21.28 8.77 31.19
C GLN A 544 -22.27 8.37 32.28
N ASN A 545 -21.76 7.99 33.46
CA ASN A 545 -22.58 7.56 34.59
C ASN A 545 -23.57 6.44 34.21
N ASN A 546 -23.10 5.41 33.50
CA ASN A 546 -23.89 4.30 32.96
C ASN A 546 -24.98 4.68 31.94
N GLN A 547 -25.02 5.94 31.49
CA GLN A 547 -25.88 6.36 30.39
C GLN A 547 -25.08 6.37 29.10
N CYS A 548 -25.42 5.50 28.17
CA CYS A 548 -24.73 5.35 26.90
C CYS A 548 -25.61 5.78 25.73
N LYS A 549 -25.00 6.45 24.74
CA LYS A 549 -25.68 6.82 23.49
C LYS A 549 -24.73 6.76 22.30
N ILE A 550 -25.26 6.40 21.14
CA ILE A 550 -24.54 6.50 19.88
C ILE A 550 -24.37 8.00 19.53
N THR A 551 -23.16 8.39 19.18
CA THR A 551 -22.78 9.76 18.81
C THR A 551 -21.89 9.72 17.57
N SER A 552 -22.09 10.63 16.62
CA SER A 552 -21.21 10.78 15.48
C SER A 552 -20.05 11.73 15.78
N VAL A 553 -18.81 11.30 15.53
CA VAL A 553 -17.59 12.08 15.71
C VAL A 553 -16.76 12.07 14.43
N GLN A 554 -16.23 13.23 14.00
CA GLN A 554 -15.57 13.31 12.69
C GLN A 554 -14.04 13.30 12.78
N ASN A 555 -13.48 14.03 13.74
CA ASN A 555 -12.07 14.40 13.76
C ASN A 555 -11.59 14.58 15.21
N GLY A 556 -10.51 13.89 15.58
CA GLY A 556 -9.86 14.03 16.89
C GLY A 556 -9.43 12.70 17.51
N TYR A 557 -8.98 12.78 18.75
CA TYR A 557 -8.75 11.61 19.60
C TYR A 557 -9.85 11.53 20.64
N PHE A 558 -10.32 10.32 20.93
CA PHE A 558 -11.38 10.04 21.88
C PHE A 558 -10.95 8.92 22.82
N LEU A 559 -11.28 9.04 24.10
CA LEU A 559 -10.85 8.12 25.14
C LEU A 559 -12.06 7.49 25.82
N GLY A 560 -11.99 6.17 26.01
CA GLY A 560 -12.82 5.40 26.93
C GLY A 560 -12.00 4.87 28.11
N GLU A 561 -12.60 4.83 29.29
CA GLU A 561 -11.99 4.27 30.51
C GLU A 561 -13.00 3.43 31.31
N ILE A 562 -12.51 2.36 31.93
CA ILE A 562 -13.27 1.56 32.90
C ILE A 562 -12.77 1.92 34.30
N GLY A 563 -13.71 2.29 35.18
CA GLY A 563 -13.43 2.98 36.44
C GLY A 563 -12.40 2.36 37.40
N SER A 564 -12.11 1.05 37.33
CA SER A 564 -11.26 0.37 38.34
C SER A 564 -10.06 -0.42 37.80
N LEU A 565 -9.91 -0.66 36.49
CA LEU A 565 -9.06 -1.76 35.98
C LEU A 565 -7.95 -1.38 34.99
N ASN A 566 -7.54 -0.12 34.89
CA ASN A 566 -6.54 0.34 33.91
C ASN A 566 -6.89 0.05 32.44
N GLU A 567 -8.07 -0.50 32.12
CA GLU A 567 -8.49 -0.70 30.73
C GLU A 567 -8.92 0.64 30.12
N ARG A 568 -8.17 1.07 29.10
CA ARG A 568 -8.49 2.26 28.32
C ARG A 568 -8.52 1.93 26.84
N VAL A 569 -9.39 2.62 26.13
CA VAL A 569 -9.49 2.56 24.68
C VAL A 569 -9.19 3.96 24.15
N LEU A 570 -8.18 4.07 23.28
CA LEU A 570 -7.88 5.30 22.56
C LEU A 570 -8.36 5.14 21.12
N ILE A 571 -9.25 6.03 20.69
CA ILE A 571 -9.82 6.06 19.35
C ILE A 571 -9.26 7.29 18.66
N LYS A 572 -8.78 7.11 17.43
CA LYS A 572 -8.43 8.20 16.54
C LYS A 572 -9.45 8.26 15.42
N CYS A 573 -10.03 9.43 15.21
CA CYS A 573 -10.95 9.66 14.10
C CYS A 573 -10.39 10.70 13.13
N ARG A 574 -10.41 10.39 11.83
CA ARG A 574 -10.01 11.28 10.73
C ARG A 574 -11.04 11.19 9.61
N ASN A 575 -11.57 12.32 9.16
CA ASN A 575 -12.49 12.38 8.01
C ASN A 575 -13.60 11.33 8.11
N THR A 576 -14.28 11.27 9.27
CA THR A 576 -15.38 10.32 9.56
C THR A 576 -14.97 8.84 9.64
N GLN A 577 -13.68 8.52 9.74
CA GLN A 577 -13.19 7.16 9.99
C GLN A 577 -12.55 7.09 11.37
N CYS A 578 -13.05 6.19 12.23
CA CYS A 578 -12.54 5.96 13.56
C CYS A 578 -11.87 4.59 13.68
N SER A 579 -10.72 4.52 14.36
CA SER A 579 -10.00 3.28 14.63
C SER A 579 -9.40 3.29 16.03
N ASN A 580 -9.23 2.10 16.61
CA ASN A 580 -8.52 1.94 17.88
C ASN A 580 -7.01 2.11 17.66
N GLU A 581 -6.38 2.98 18.43
CA GLU A 581 -4.93 3.19 18.41
C GLU A 581 -4.24 2.13 19.28
N LYS A 582 -3.09 1.63 18.79
CA LYS A 582 -2.25 0.72 19.57
C LYS A 582 -1.55 1.48 20.70
N GLN A 583 -1.31 0.80 21.81
CA GLN A 583 -0.50 1.33 22.91
C GLN A 583 0.94 1.53 22.42
N ILE A 584 1.55 2.65 22.79
CA ILE A 584 2.96 2.89 22.50
C ILE A 584 3.73 2.52 23.77
N GLU A 585 4.52 1.45 23.69
CA GLU A 585 5.45 1.08 24.74
C GLU A 585 6.56 2.14 24.81
N SER A 586 6.41 3.10 25.72
CA SER A 586 7.43 4.10 26.02
C SER A 586 7.43 4.44 27.50
N ASP A 587 8.64 4.67 28.04
CA ASP A 587 8.82 5.11 29.41
C ASP A 587 8.21 6.50 29.62
N GLU A 588 7.60 6.72 30.81
CA GLU A 588 6.82 7.94 31.10
C GLU A 588 7.60 9.26 30.92
N THR A 589 8.94 9.22 30.95
CA THR A 589 9.81 10.41 30.86
C THR A 589 9.99 10.94 29.43
N ASN A 590 9.81 10.11 28.40
CA ASN A 590 10.05 10.50 26.99
C ASN A 590 8.86 10.27 26.06
N ILE A 591 7.67 10.02 26.62
CA ILE A 591 6.48 9.63 25.86
C ILE A 591 6.05 10.65 24.78
N CYS A 592 6.45 11.92 24.89
CA CYS A 592 6.06 12.98 23.95
C CYS A 592 7.17 13.43 22.98
N TYR A 593 8.29 12.71 22.93
CA TYR A 593 9.37 13.05 22.00
C TYR A 593 8.96 12.82 20.54
N GLY A 594 9.02 13.87 19.70
CA GLY A 594 8.75 13.78 18.26
C GLY A 594 7.28 13.63 17.86
N ILE A 595 6.34 13.63 18.81
CA ILE A 595 4.90 13.39 18.55
C ILE A 595 4.00 14.52 19.06
N ASN A 596 4.49 15.76 18.96
CA ASN A 596 3.75 16.94 19.38
C ASN A 596 2.34 16.97 18.76
N GLY A 597 1.33 17.32 19.55
CA GLY A 597 -0.07 17.35 19.14
C GLY A 597 -0.80 16.01 19.18
N GLN A 598 -0.14 14.88 19.44
CA GLN A 598 -0.79 13.56 19.49
C GLN A 598 -1.30 13.19 20.88
N VAL A 599 -2.23 12.23 20.94
CA VAL A 599 -2.63 11.55 22.19
C VAL A 599 -2.08 10.15 22.18
N VAL A 600 -1.54 9.71 23.32
CA VAL A 600 -0.87 8.42 23.46
C VAL A 600 -1.29 7.72 24.75
N LEU A 601 -1.28 6.39 24.73
CA LEU A 601 -1.46 5.55 25.91
C LEU A 601 -0.07 5.12 26.41
N SER A 602 0.29 5.54 27.63
CA SER A 602 1.53 5.10 28.28
C SER A 602 1.48 3.62 28.66
N THR A 603 2.62 3.02 29.01
CA THR A 603 2.73 1.65 29.56
C THR A 603 1.82 1.41 30.77
N ASN A 604 1.63 2.42 31.61
CA ASN A 604 0.68 2.40 32.74
C ASN A 604 -0.80 2.64 32.36
N ASN A 605 -1.17 2.49 31.09
CA ASN A 605 -2.48 2.79 30.52
C ASN A 605 -3.02 4.18 30.88
N LYS A 606 -2.16 5.20 30.97
CA LYS A 606 -2.59 6.59 31.16
C LYS A 606 -2.56 7.30 29.82
N ALA A 607 -3.71 7.81 29.41
CA ALA A 607 -3.80 8.65 28.22
C ALA A 607 -3.16 10.01 28.49
N ARG A 608 -2.26 10.45 27.61
CA ARG A 608 -1.57 11.73 27.67
C ARG A 608 -1.70 12.45 26.33
N TYR A 609 -1.97 13.75 26.38
CA TYR A 609 -1.84 14.63 25.23
C TYR A 609 -0.45 15.25 25.23
N CYS A 610 0.26 15.17 24.10
CA CYS A 610 1.60 15.69 23.96
C CYS A 610 1.57 17.12 23.42
N ASN A 611 2.13 18.06 24.17
CA ASN A 611 2.29 19.46 23.75
C ASN A 611 3.69 19.97 24.07
N GLU A 612 4.45 20.34 23.05
CA GLU A 612 5.81 20.90 23.18
C GLU A 612 6.73 20.03 24.04
N GLY A 613 6.65 18.70 23.83
CA GLY A 613 7.42 17.71 24.60
C GLY A 613 6.83 17.38 25.98
N ASN A 614 5.79 18.08 26.44
CA ASN A 614 5.14 17.83 27.72
C ASN A 614 3.96 16.85 27.61
N ALA A 615 3.89 15.90 28.55
CA ALA A 615 2.81 14.91 28.65
C ALA A 615 1.65 15.39 29.53
N ILE A 616 0.66 16.04 28.93
CA ILE A 616 -0.50 16.62 29.61
C ILE A 616 -1.53 15.54 29.93
N LYS A 617 -2.03 15.54 31.18
CA LYS A 617 -3.11 14.65 31.61
C LYS A 617 -4.46 15.19 31.14
N LEU A 618 -5.30 14.30 30.61
CA LEU A 618 -6.70 14.63 30.29
C LEU A 618 -7.51 14.78 31.59
N GLN A 619 -8.19 15.91 31.76
CA GLN A 619 -8.92 16.29 32.98
C GLN A 619 -10.38 16.66 32.67
N ASN A 620 -11.24 16.71 33.70
CA ASN A 620 -12.66 17.03 33.55
C ASN A 620 -12.91 18.42 32.92
N ASN A 621 -12.02 19.37 33.17
CA ASN A 621 -12.14 20.71 32.63
C ASN A 621 -11.56 20.78 31.22
N ASP A 622 -12.26 21.51 30.36
CA ASP A 622 -11.76 21.83 29.03
C ASP A 622 -10.53 22.74 29.15
N ASN A 623 -9.42 22.28 28.60
CA ASN A 623 -8.19 23.04 28.45
C ASN A 623 -7.94 23.30 26.96
N TYR A 624 -7.26 24.39 26.64
CA TYR A 624 -6.99 24.79 25.26
C TYR A 624 -5.49 24.94 25.05
N PHE A 625 -5.00 24.33 23.99
CA PHE A 625 -3.58 24.35 23.64
C PHE A 625 -3.42 24.77 22.19
N THR A 626 -2.40 25.57 21.91
CA THR A 626 -2.03 25.95 20.55
C THR A 626 -1.02 24.95 20.00
N LEU A 627 -1.26 24.47 18.78
CA LEU A 627 -0.28 23.68 18.03
C LEU A 627 0.26 24.55 16.90
N MET A 628 1.55 24.90 16.99
CA MET A 628 2.25 25.79 16.06
C MET A 628 2.90 25.03 14.91
N ASN A 629 3.23 25.75 13.84
CA ASN A 629 3.94 25.25 12.66
C ASN A 629 3.21 24.09 11.96
N VAL A 630 1.89 24.24 11.83
CA VAL A 630 1.04 23.24 11.18
C VAL A 630 0.34 23.81 9.96
N ASN A 631 -0.08 22.95 9.04
CA ASN A 631 -0.93 23.32 7.93
C ASN A 631 -2.41 23.26 8.36
N ALA A 632 -3.03 24.42 8.60
CA ALA A 632 -4.42 24.48 9.10
C ALA A 632 -5.46 23.94 8.12
N ARG A 633 -5.12 23.77 6.84
CA ARG A 633 -5.98 23.14 5.83
C ARG A 633 -6.14 21.63 6.05
N LYS A 634 -5.26 21.04 6.86
CA LYS A 634 -5.39 19.65 7.28
C LYS A 634 -6.13 19.58 8.60
N THR A 635 -7.22 18.84 8.63
CA THR A 635 -8.01 18.67 9.85
C THR A 635 -7.29 17.73 10.82
N TYR A 636 -7.14 18.18 12.06
CA TYR A 636 -6.65 17.35 13.16
C TYR A 636 -7.44 16.02 13.25
N PRO A 637 -6.81 14.85 13.45
CA PRO A 637 -5.47 14.61 13.96
C PRO A 637 -4.38 14.47 12.90
N LEU A 638 -4.65 14.83 11.64
CA LEU A 638 -3.58 14.91 10.64
C LEU A 638 -2.76 16.18 10.89
N ILE A 639 -1.51 15.99 11.30
CA ILE A 639 -0.56 17.08 11.56
C ILE A 639 0.46 17.06 10.42
N GLU A 640 0.41 18.07 9.57
CA GLU A 640 1.42 18.33 8.54
C GLU A 640 2.14 19.64 8.85
N PRO A 641 3.45 19.74 8.60
CA PRO A 641 4.19 21.00 8.76
C PRO A 641 3.56 22.13 7.94
N GLY A 642 3.52 23.32 8.52
CA GLY A 642 3.04 24.53 7.88
C GLY A 642 3.39 25.77 8.69
N ASN A 643 2.85 26.93 8.32
CA ASN A 643 3.09 28.20 9.02
C ASN A 643 1.89 28.68 9.84
N ASP A 644 0.84 27.85 9.97
CA ASP A 644 -0.36 28.19 10.70
C ASP A 644 -0.30 27.72 12.16
N VAL A 645 -1.27 28.19 12.94
CA VAL A 645 -1.51 27.75 14.31
C VAL A 645 -2.95 27.25 14.41
N ILE A 646 -3.14 26.09 15.02
CA ILE A 646 -4.48 25.58 15.36
C ILE A 646 -4.68 25.55 16.87
N ILE A 647 -5.93 25.63 17.33
CA ILE A 647 -6.30 25.48 18.74
C ILE A 647 -6.95 24.11 18.93
N LEU A 648 -6.39 23.34 19.85
CA LEU A 648 -6.92 22.05 20.29
C LEU A 648 -7.63 22.22 21.63
N LYS A 649 -8.87 21.73 21.68
CA LYS A 649 -9.65 21.55 22.90
C LYS A 649 -9.36 20.18 23.48
N VAL A 650 -8.79 20.16 24.67
CA VAL A 650 -8.39 18.98 25.42
C VAL A 650 -9.32 18.84 26.62
N SER A 651 -10.15 17.80 26.59
CA SER A 651 -11.11 17.45 27.63
C SER A 651 -10.78 16.07 28.22
N LYS A 652 -11.56 15.60 29.20
CA LYS A 652 -11.34 14.31 29.86
C LYS A 652 -11.32 13.14 28.88
N TYR A 653 -12.23 13.17 27.90
CA TYR A 653 -12.50 12.06 26.99
C TYR A 653 -12.21 12.38 25.53
N SER A 654 -11.76 13.59 25.20
CA SER A 654 -11.47 13.92 23.80
C SER A 654 -10.43 15.03 23.64
N VAL A 655 -9.69 14.96 22.53
CA VAL A 655 -8.85 16.04 22.00
C VAL A 655 -9.32 16.34 20.58
N THR A 656 -9.85 17.55 20.37
CA THR A 656 -10.47 17.96 19.11
C THR A 656 -10.01 19.34 18.71
N GLN A 657 -10.03 19.65 17.41
CA GLN A 657 -9.74 21.00 16.91
C GLN A 657 -10.98 21.89 17.04
N LEU A 658 -10.83 23.11 17.54
CA LEU A 658 -11.97 24.04 17.78
C LEU A 658 -12.42 24.82 16.52
N ILE A 659 -11.85 24.51 15.34
CA ILE A 659 -11.91 25.25 14.06
C ILE A 659 -10.93 26.43 14.00
N THR A 660 -10.12 26.48 12.94
CA THR A 660 -9.41 27.66 12.45
C THR A 660 -9.67 27.78 10.95
N THR A 661 -10.36 28.83 10.51
CA THR A 661 -10.68 29.08 9.10
C THR A 661 -9.50 29.72 8.37
N ASP A 662 -9.25 29.32 7.11
CA ASP A 662 -8.30 29.95 6.16
C ASP A 662 -8.48 31.48 6.00
N SER A 663 -9.63 32.02 6.40
CA SER A 663 -9.81 33.46 6.59
C SER A 663 -9.61 33.82 8.06
N GLY A 664 -8.50 34.47 8.38
CA GLY A 664 -8.25 35.13 9.67
C GLY A 664 -9.19 36.32 9.97
N ASN A 665 -10.47 36.25 9.59
CA ASN A 665 -11.45 37.30 9.87
C ASN A 665 -12.28 36.95 11.11
N LYS A 666 -11.77 37.42 12.26
CA LYS A 666 -12.51 37.93 13.42
C LYS A 666 -13.79 37.15 13.80
N LYS A 667 -13.64 35.96 14.38
CA LYS A 667 -14.36 35.68 15.63
C LYS A 667 -13.35 35.79 16.77
N LYS A 668 -13.32 36.97 17.40
CA LYS A 668 -12.64 37.16 18.68
C LYS A 668 -13.32 36.21 19.68
N PHE A 669 -12.67 35.11 20.00
CA PHE A 669 -12.89 34.48 21.29
C PHE A 669 -12.19 35.38 22.31
N TYR A 670 -12.98 36.14 23.05
CA TYR A 670 -12.50 36.77 24.27
C TYR A 670 -12.31 35.63 25.29
N LEU A 671 -11.06 35.23 25.50
CA LEU A 671 -10.67 34.52 26.71
C LEU A 671 -10.80 35.54 27.85
N TYR A 672 -11.75 35.28 28.76
CA TYR A 672 -11.88 36.02 30.03
C TYR A 672 -10.87 35.49 31.04
#